data_AF-A0A7S0HIP8-F1
#
_entry.id   AF-A0A7S0HIP8-F1
#
_cell.length_a   1.000
_cell.length_b   1.000
_cell.length_c   1.000
_cell.angle_alpha   90.00
_cell.angle_beta   90.00
_cell.angle_gamma   90.00
#
_symmetry.space_group_name_H-M   'P 1'
#
loop_
_entity.id
_entity.type
_entity.pdbx_description
1 polymer ?
#
loop_
_entity_poly.entity_id
_entity_poly.type
_entity_poly.pdbx_seq_one_letter_code
_entity_poly.pdbx_strand_id
1 'polypeptide(L)'
;MPRTLEEIRAAAKAGKEQGAAGRPNQPEPSKATKGGKPNTNGSNALVVSSSGNSAAKYPGRMKASEAASQWTESNALVPSHGKDLTPTQTPKAVPKTSWKRTDVVDDSHQQLDLVTKSNGGGLAKYSSGKNMSSFSAFAEQEDGSSSRASTPETLPEEAPAMHGVGEAASAAFDMTVNHCKLLILISKYAQCALTAEDNESWVRQVPLWVLIYEGIMKEVIQFDYAPSSVLLSYDGSSRRIFMNVSQEAKSAIEDLREQGLVNGLKLSSEDYQSVTSFQVSLKGLQFLKTLPNSLFEEVNQFLYAPNAPHYDSELLEVFFDGENFLLRSKSGFQRMSDVADVEDVSYVSSPFLPDSLRTRWGKPMVSNSHRAAESSAAAATIRKDLDEAIILSYCTTLVGEWVPFGANNIVALNERLGAFDRCQGGLFTALVDKHPSDTNFKVPAGLTSIRIIDFNLVRFINFEAEINFPEEEGMVQVEHFGMHINVDGTIFYGLKLEAIVDHGASDISLDNLSRVLVDVQLDSSKILNDLLTNYQRGLLDVLFLGDSEQRNKYCMVVADRIQPKMPAQAYVDRDKYENELKQVIGDLYMAHDIGQEDLIIVGKEGLILVGPNAVILEPLALYYTSLLCRELFIRNYFMRLFVLVDTIKKVRQLILRFETDPENVPRIRLAISEASKDLILLQETLSYLEESLVNVSIPEMPKDAKCKRLFRVLNCEMMSDNVKLRVRDLAKLVDGAANQLVNLNETTDSINSKQLEETFRAIETNMKFLVDASAANERASASLAIMQVLLAGSFAFDIIDRIGGATLNIGPPQWVTTWIVEPLLMPPGVWLAVNFVWMAVLCYFLARLMQFLTRKTLGLMTVRCILNKKIKSEDGLLSYFSTKRIESTDSIADAKTSIKRVSWKERDGEKWLGTHPLIEFYYDDRYMFINSVTLTYGTKYTNASEDDMINIL
;
A
#
# COMPACT_ATOMS: atom_id res chain seq x y z
N MET A 1 -28.92 -7.42 -24.15
CA MET A 1 -29.75 -8.44 -23.46
C MET A 1 -28.85 -9.21 -22.49
N PRO A 2 -29.32 -9.60 -21.29
CA PRO A 2 -28.54 -10.46 -20.40
C PRO A 2 -28.56 -11.91 -20.90
N ARG A 3 -27.40 -12.56 -20.97
CA ARG A 3 -27.27 -14.01 -21.20
C ARG A 3 -27.51 -14.77 -19.90
N THR A 4 -28.04 -15.99 -20.00
CA THR A 4 -28.40 -16.81 -18.83
C THR A 4 -27.21 -17.63 -18.30
N LEU A 5 -27.24 -17.94 -16.99
CA LEU A 5 -26.18 -18.66 -16.26
C LEU A 5 -25.87 -20.09 -16.77
N GLU A 6 -26.65 -20.62 -17.70
CA GLU A 6 -26.50 -21.97 -18.23
C GLU A 6 -25.41 -22.06 -19.32
N GLU A 7 -25.21 -21.01 -20.13
CA GLU A 7 -24.14 -20.97 -21.14
C GLU A 7 -22.75 -21.04 -20.48
N ILE A 8 -22.58 -20.39 -19.33
CA ILE A 8 -21.34 -20.41 -18.53
C ILE A 8 -21.04 -21.82 -18.01
N ARG A 9 -22.08 -22.59 -17.62
CA ARG A 9 -21.94 -23.99 -17.18
C ARG A 9 -21.61 -24.95 -18.32
N ALA A 10 -22.02 -24.65 -19.56
CA ALA A 10 -21.65 -25.45 -20.73
C ALA A 10 -20.15 -25.29 -21.05
N ALA A 11 -19.65 -24.05 -21.11
CA ALA A 11 -18.24 -23.77 -21.41
C ALA A 11 -17.27 -24.45 -20.41
N ALA A 12 -17.57 -24.35 -19.11
CA ALA A 12 -16.75 -24.95 -18.05
C ALA A 12 -16.68 -26.49 -18.08
N LYS A 13 -17.59 -27.17 -18.82
CA LYS A 13 -17.64 -28.63 -18.90
C LYS A 13 -16.90 -29.20 -20.12
N ALA A 14 -16.73 -28.42 -21.18
CA ALA A 14 -16.00 -28.84 -22.39
C ALA A 14 -14.48 -28.92 -22.17
N GLY A 15 -13.91 -28.05 -21.34
CA GLY A 15 -12.46 -27.92 -21.12
C GLY A 15 -11.80 -29.04 -20.28
N LYS A 16 -12.41 -30.22 -20.13
CA LYS A 16 -11.89 -31.31 -19.29
C LYS A 16 -11.74 -32.68 -19.95
N GLU A 17 -12.10 -32.84 -21.22
CA GLU A 17 -12.05 -34.13 -21.93
C GLU A 17 -11.16 -34.12 -23.20
N GLN A 18 -10.10 -33.30 -23.21
CA GLN A 18 -8.99 -33.42 -24.17
C GLN A 18 -7.65 -33.32 -23.44
N GLY A 19 -6.93 -34.44 -23.30
CA GLY A 19 -5.64 -34.46 -22.58
C GLY A 19 -5.10 -35.84 -22.15
N ALA A 20 -5.41 -36.92 -22.88
CA ALA A 20 -5.04 -38.29 -22.45
C ALA A 20 -4.59 -39.20 -23.61
N ALA A 21 -3.50 -38.84 -24.30
CA ALA A 21 -2.86 -39.72 -25.28
C ALA A 21 -1.33 -39.50 -25.40
N GLY A 22 -0.55 -40.54 -25.09
CA GLY A 22 0.78 -40.79 -25.68
C GLY A 22 2.01 -40.07 -25.09
N ARG A 23 2.74 -40.74 -24.20
CA ARG A 23 4.23 -40.76 -24.16
C ARG A 23 4.74 -42.12 -23.64
N PRO A 24 5.78 -42.74 -24.25
CA PRO A 24 6.23 -44.09 -23.90
C PRO A 24 7.50 -44.15 -23.01
N ASN A 25 7.68 -45.31 -22.36
CA ASN A 25 8.93 -45.97 -21.94
C ASN A 25 9.92 -45.26 -20.99
N GLN A 26 9.82 -45.60 -19.68
CA GLN A 26 10.78 -46.43 -18.88
C GLN A 26 12.27 -46.57 -19.29
N PRO A 27 13.21 -46.94 -18.36
CA PRO A 27 12.99 -47.52 -17.01
C PRO A 27 13.83 -46.96 -15.82
N GLU A 28 13.41 -47.27 -14.58
CA GLU A 28 14.31 -47.37 -13.40
C GLU A 28 15.05 -48.72 -13.37
N PRO A 29 16.06 -48.91 -12.49
CA PRO A 29 16.01 -50.14 -11.69
C PRO A 29 16.46 -50.04 -10.21
N SER A 30 15.54 -50.44 -9.33
CA SER A 30 15.75 -51.34 -8.18
C SER A 30 16.46 -50.87 -6.88
N LYS A 31 15.82 -51.22 -5.75
CA LYS A 31 16.44 -51.35 -4.42
C LYS A 31 16.81 -52.82 -4.18
N ALA A 32 17.96 -53.13 -3.56
CA ALA A 32 18.29 -54.51 -3.17
C ALA A 32 19.18 -54.67 -1.91
N THR A 33 18.54 -55.08 -0.80
CA THR A 33 19.04 -56.04 0.23
C THR A 33 20.28 -55.76 1.11
N LYS A 34 20.41 -56.58 2.17
CA LYS A 34 21.41 -56.50 3.26
C LYS A 34 22.49 -57.59 3.15
N GLY A 35 23.69 -57.28 3.65
CA GLY A 35 24.81 -58.18 3.95
C GLY A 35 26.09 -57.33 4.11
N GLY A 36 27.16 -57.70 4.80
CA GLY A 36 27.49 -58.86 5.64
C GLY A 36 29.00 -58.80 5.95
N LYS A 37 29.42 -58.93 7.22
CA LYS A 37 30.86 -58.96 7.64
C LYS A 37 31.49 -60.35 7.32
N PRO A 38 32.82 -60.61 7.42
CA PRO A 38 33.91 -59.83 8.08
C PRO A 38 35.31 -59.84 7.38
N ASN A 39 36.35 -59.36 8.09
CA ASN A 39 37.79 -59.75 8.02
C ASN A 39 38.63 -59.33 6.75
N THR A 40 39.97 -59.17 6.77
CA THR A 40 41.03 -59.09 7.83
C THR A 40 42.33 -58.46 7.27
N ASN A 41 43.19 -57.93 8.16
CA ASN A 41 44.64 -57.65 7.98
C ASN A 41 45.05 -56.51 6.99
N GLY A 42 46.16 -55.79 7.18
CA GLY A 42 47.05 -55.78 8.36
C GLY A 42 48.29 -54.84 8.29
N SER A 43 48.74 -54.44 9.48
CA SER A 43 50.15 -54.26 9.93
C SER A 43 51.15 -53.34 9.18
N ASN A 44 51.44 -52.16 9.78
CA ASN A 44 52.75 -51.71 10.35
C ASN A 44 52.74 -50.16 10.47
N ALA A 45 52.96 -49.52 11.64
CA ALA A 45 54.18 -49.43 12.49
C ALA A 45 55.26 -48.51 11.84
N LEU A 46 55.94 -47.59 12.54
CA LEU A 46 56.39 -47.48 13.95
C LEU A 46 56.18 -46.03 14.51
N VAL A 47 55.81 -45.79 15.79
CA VAL A 47 56.67 -45.52 17.01
C VAL A 47 57.38 -44.13 16.95
N VAL A 48 57.50 -43.28 18.00
CA VAL A 48 57.43 -43.41 19.49
C VAL A 48 56.55 -42.26 20.06
N SER A 49 55.51 -42.50 20.88
CA SER A 49 55.46 -42.56 22.36
C SER A 49 55.85 -41.25 23.11
N SER A 50 54.91 -40.61 23.83
CA SER A 50 54.72 -40.71 25.31
C SER A 50 55.53 -39.67 26.12
N SER A 51 55.11 -39.14 27.27
CA SER A 51 53.99 -39.41 28.21
C SER A 51 53.81 -38.19 29.15
N GLY A 52 52.70 -37.96 29.84
CA GLY A 52 51.40 -38.65 29.85
C GLY A 52 50.75 -38.66 31.24
N ASN A 53 49.56 -39.28 31.32
CA ASN A 53 48.93 -39.85 32.53
C ASN A 53 48.42 -38.91 33.67
N SER A 54 47.34 -39.24 34.39
CA SER A 54 46.44 -40.42 34.28
C SER A 54 45.11 -40.27 35.03
N ALA A 55 44.15 -41.10 34.61
CA ALA A 55 43.07 -41.70 35.44
C ALA A 55 41.87 -40.82 35.86
N ALA A 56 40.63 -41.35 35.95
CA ALA A 56 40.09 -42.62 35.44
C ALA A 56 38.54 -42.70 35.49
N LYS A 57 37.98 -43.62 34.69
CA LYS A 57 36.73 -44.39 34.91
C LYS A 57 35.37 -43.66 35.03
N TYR A 58 34.61 -43.75 33.93
CA TYR A 58 33.18 -44.15 33.91
C TYR A 58 32.90 -45.34 34.87
N PRO A 59 31.68 -45.53 35.45
CA PRO A 59 30.41 -45.58 34.69
C PRO A 59 29.12 -45.08 35.41
N GLY A 60 27.98 -45.11 34.72
CA GLY A 60 26.64 -44.97 35.32
C GLY A 60 25.50 -44.84 34.29
N ARG A 61 24.44 -45.67 34.39
CA ARG A 61 23.30 -45.69 33.43
C ARG A 61 22.00 -46.10 34.14
N MET A 62 21.05 -45.18 34.30
CA MET A 62 19.62 -45.37 34.62
C MET A 62 18.89 -44.09 34.15
N LYS A 63 17.74 -44.14 33.44
CA LYS A 63 16.35 -44.33 33.94
C LYS A 63 15.97 -43.33 35.04
N ALA A 64 14.80 -42.70 35.13
CA ALA A 64 13.54 -42.50 34.35
C ALA A 64 12.41 -42.32 35.41
N SER A 65 11.22 -41.82 35.04
CA SER A 65 10.02 -41.57 35.91
C SER A 65 10.23 -40.48 37.00
N GLU A 66 9.41 -39.42 37.06
CA GLU A 66 8.16 -39.25 37.86
C GLU A 66 8.39 -39.08 39.38
N ALA A 67 7.66 -38.26 40.15
CA ALA A 67 6.76 -37.13 39.85
C ALA A 67 6.44 -36.33 41.16
N ALA A 68 5.87 -35.12 40.99
CA ALA A 68 5.03 -34.37 41.96
C ALA A 68 5.62 -33.70 43.24
N SER A 69 4.90 -32.64 43.65
CA SER A 69 4.75 -32.02 44.99
C SER A 69 5.74 -30.96 45.56
N GLN A 70 5.20 -29.74 45.65
CA GLN A 70 5.17 -28.80 46.81
C GLN A 70 6.40 -28.03 47.36
N TRP A 71 6.24 -26.70 47.34
CA TRP A 71 6.46 -25.70 48.43
C TRP A 71 7.88 -25.38 48.96
N THR A 72 8.41 -24.27 48.44
CA THR A 72 8.97 -23.09 49.15
C THR A 72 9.40 -23.17 50.65
N GLU A 73 10.70 -22.98 50.88
CA GLU A 73 11.33 -22.27 52.02
C GLU A 73 12.69 -21.67 51.56
N SER A 74 13.45 -20.95 52.41
CA SER A 74 13.34 -19.52 52.80
C SER A 74 14.59 -19.10 53.60
N ASN A 75 14.90 -17.78 53.68
CA ASN A 75 15.75 -17.10 54.68
C ASN A 75 17.28 -17.39 54.82
N ALA A 76 18.11 -16.32 54.75
CA ALA A 76 19.20 -15.90 55.68
C ALA A 76 20.12 -14.85 54.98
N LEU A 77 20.24 -13.56 55.38
CA LEU A 77 20.76 -12.91 56.63
C LEU A 77 22.31 -12.84 56.68
N VAL A 78 22.98 -11.65 56.56
CA VAL A 78 23.19 -10.53 57.54
C VAL A 78 24.40 -10.80 58.48
N PRO A 79 25.09 -9.82 59.15
CA PRO A 79 25.00 -8.33 59.18
C PRO A 79 26.17 -7.65 58.40
N SER A 80 26.75 -6.46 58.66
CA SER A 80 26.68 -5.32 59.63
C SER A 80 27.24 -4.04 58.95
N HIS A 81 27.28 -2.79 59.46
CA HIS A 81 26.97 -2.10 60.74
C HIS A 81 25.88 -1.00 60.48
N GLY A 82 25.63 0.13 61.18
CA GLY A 82 26.20 0.91 62.30
C GLY A 82 27.03 2.11 61.82
N LYS A 83 26.74 3.39 62.11
CA LYS A 83 25.84 4.08 63.10
C LYS A 83 25.52 5.52 62.58
N ASP A 84 24.62 6.39 63.09
CA ASP A 84 23.72 6.41 64.28
C ASP A 84 22.57 7.46 64.13
N LEU A 85 21.56 7.39 65.03
CA LEU A 85 20.76 8.45 65.71
C LEU A 85 20.37 9.80 65.02
N THR A 86 19.19 10.46 65.20
CA THR A 86 17.72 10.18 65.41
C THR A 86 17.02 11.53 65.83
N PRO A 87 15.75 11.63 66.29
CA PRO A 87 14.51 11.50 65.50
C PRO A 87 13.47 12.63 65.73
N THR A 88 12.49 12.79 64.84
CA THR A 88 11.06 13.23 65.03
C THR A 88 10.44 13.48 63.64
N GLN A 89 9.12 13.45 63.39
CA GLN A 89 7.93 13.29 64.24
C GLN A 89 6.83 12.54 63.44
N THR A 90 5.85 11.94 64.12
CA THR A 90 4.64 11.32 63.50
C THR A 90 3.36 11.83 64.18
N PRO A 91 2.14 11.44 63.77
CA PRO A 91 1.34 12.18 62.78
C PRO A 91 0.00 12.69 63.35
N LYS A 92 -0.78 13.49 62.57
CA LYS A 92 -2.26 13.40 62.41
C LYS A 92 -2.94 14.69 61.87
N ALA A 93 -4.11 14.47 61.27
CA ALA A 93 -5.33 15.29 61.26
C ALA A 93 -5.36 16.68 60.58
N VAL A 94 -6.45 16.89 59.82
CA VAL A 94 -6.87 18.16 59.21
C VAL A 94 -7.75 18.96 60.18
N PRO A 95 -7.57 20.29 60.25
CA PRO A 95 -8.69 21.18 60.57
C PRO A 95 -8.82 22.44 59.67
N LYS A 96 -10.04 22.62 59.13
CA LYS A 96 -10.77 23.86 58.77
C LYS A 96 -10.05 25.22 58.72
N THR A 97 -10.22 25.94 57.60
CA THR A 97 -10.76 27.33 57.46
C THR A 97 -10.97 27.59 55.95
N SER A 98 -12.15 27.90 55.40
CA SER A 98 -13.14 28.98 55.59
C SER A 98 -12.87 30.25 54.75
N TRP A 99 -13.70 30.46 53.72
CA TRP A 99 -14.10 31.80 53.23
C TRP A 99 -15.61 31.82 53.01
N LYS A 100 -16.22 33.02 53.06
CA LYS A 100 -17.68 33.20 53.20
C LYS A 100 -18.39 33.56 51.90
N ARG A 101 -19.67 33.17 51.89
CA ARG A 101 -20.75 33.55 50.96
C ARG A 101 -21.20 35.00 51.17
N THR A 102 -21.60 35.65 50.08
CA THR A 102 -22.76 36.55 49.96
C THR A 102 -23.32 36.38 48.53
N ASP A 103 -24.63 36.43 48.23
CA ASP A 103 -25.85 36.37 49.05
C ASP A 103 -27.09 36.07 48.16
N VAL A 104 -28.23 35.65 48.74
CA VAL A 104 -29.64 36.07 48.38
C VAL A 104 -30.16 35.75 46.95
N VAL A 105 -31.25 34.99 46.65
CA VAL A 105 -32.39 34.40 47.42
C VAL A 105 -32.89 33.07 46.80
N ASP A 106 -33.51 32.24 47.66
CA ASP A 106 -34.64 31.29 47.48
C ASP A 106 -35.74 31.68 46.41
N ASP A 107 -36.73 30.87 45.98
CA ASP A 107 -37.07 29.41 46.04
C ASP A 107 -38.38 29.19 45.20
N SER A 108 -38.95 27.98 45.20
CA SER A 108 -40.36 27.59 44.94
C SER A 108 -40.83 27.12 43.53
N HIS A 109 -40.87 25.77 43.39
CA HIS A 109 -42.07 24.93 43.22
C HIS A 109 -43.11 25.05 42.05
N GLN A 110 -43.77 23.90 41.80
CA GLN A 110 -44.94 23.59 40.93
C GLN A 110 -44.63 23.57 39.41
N GLN A 111 -44.85 22.50 38.62
CA GLN A 111 -45.68 21.27 38.64
C GLN A 111 -47.13 21.45 38.15
N LEU A 112 -47.61 20.44 37.39
CA LEU A 112 -48.98 20.14 36.91
C LEU A 112 -49.46 20.72 35.55
N ASP A 113 -49.38 19.85 34.53
CA ASP A 113 -50.52 19.25 33.82
C ASP A 113 -51.38 19.98 32.75
N LEU A 114 -51.53 19.22 31.64
CA LEU A 114 -52.77 18.86 30.92
C LEU A 114 -53.43 19.73 29.82
N VAL A 115 -53.99 18.98 28.85
CA VAL A 115 -55.27 19.19 28.12
C VAL A 115 -55.32 19.82 26.70
N THR A 116 -54.86 19.02 25.72
CA THR A 116 -55.60 18.61 24.48
C THR A 116 -55.85 19.56 23.28
N LYS A 117 -56.04 18.89 22.11
CA LYS A 117 -56.86 19.27 20.92
C LYS A 117 -56.28 20.37 19.99
N SER A 118 -56.44 20.31 18.66
CA SER A 118 -57.20 19.37 17.80
C SER A 118 -56.84 19.44 16.30
N ASN A 119 -57.06 18.31 15.60
CA ASN A 119 -57.55 18.13 14.21
C ASN A 119 -56.84 18.78 12.99
N GLY A 120 -56.72 17.97 11.92
CA GLY A 120 -56.51 18.40 10.52
C GLY A 120 -55.04 18.31 10.06
N GLY A 121 -54.66 17.57 9.00
CA GLY A 121 -55.41 16.68 8.12
C GLY A 121 -55.54 17.19 6.68
N GLY A 122 -54.59 16.82 5.81
CA GLY A 122 -54.63 17.14 4.38
C GLY A 122 -53.32 16.84 3.64
N LEU A 123 -53.40 16.24 2.44
CA LEU A 123 -52.30 16.02 1.49
C LEU A 123 -51.81 17.40 0.94
N ALA A 124 -50.66 17.60 0.26
CA ALA A 124 -49.99 16.72 -0.70
C ALA A 124 -48.60 17.24 -1.19
N LYS A 125 -47.83 16.33 -1.81
CA LYS A 125 -46.88 16.54 -2.95
C LYS A 125 -45.60 17.41 -2.85
N TYR A 126 -44.47 16.71 -3.02
CA TYR A 126 -43.33 16.98 -3.95
C TYR A 126 -42.24 18.05 -3.68
N SER A 127 -41.06 17.70 -4.21
CA SER A 127 -39.96 18.53 -4.74
C SER A 127 -38.78 18.89 -3.83
N SER A 128 -37.82 17.96 -3.76
CA SER A 128 -36.37 18.16 -3.92
C SER A 128 -35.82 19.59 -3.71
N GLY A 129 -35.09 19.79 -2.60
CA GLY A 129 -34.19 20.93 -2.44
C GLY A 129 -32.83 20.68 -3.10
N LYS A 130 -32.26 21.72 -3.73
CA LYS A 130 -30.84 21.78 -4.12
C LYS A 130 -30.05 22.52 -3.04
N ASN A 131 -29.08 21.84 -2.41
CA ASN A 131 -27.95 22.49 -1.74
C ASN A 131 -26.74 22.35 -2.69
N MET A 132 -26.20 23.46 -3.19
CA MET A 132 -25.09 24.21 -2.58
C MET A 132 -23.78 23.43 -2.54
N SER A 133 -22.95 23.66 -3.56
CA SER A 133 -21.54 23.28 -3.63
C SER A 133 -20.75 24.43 -4.28
N SER A 134 -20.39 25.43 -3.48
CA SER A 134 -19.61 26.59 -3.90
C SER A 134 -18.30 26.63 -3.12
N PHE A 135 -17.14 26.39 -3.77
CA PHE A 135 -15.82 26.96 -3.42
C PHE A 135 -14.72 26.40 -4.34
N SER A 136 -14.35 27.17 -5.38
CA SER A 136 -13.02 27.09 -6.03
C SER A 136 -12.88 28.19 -7.10
N ALA A 137 -12.49 29.40 -6.68
CA ALA A 137 -12.05 30.46 -7.57
C ALA A 137 -11.05 31.38 -6.83
N PHE A 138 -9.76 31.18 -7.10
CA PHE A 138 -8.71 32.13 -6.80
C PHE A 138 -7.86 32.25 -8.06
N ALA A 139 -8.02 33.38 -8.75
CA ALA A 139 -7.10 33.86 -9.77
C ALA A 139 -6.34 35.06 -9.17
N GLU A 140 -5.15 35.32 -9.68
CA GLU A 140 -4.28 36.38 -9.15
C GLU A 140 -4.84 37.77 -9.46
N GLN A 141 -4.51 38.74 -8.59
CA GLN A 141 -5.01 40.10 -8.66
C GLN A 141 -3.86 41.09 -8.47
N GLU A 142 -3.45 41.75 -9.56
CA GLU A 142 -2.61 42.94 -9.49
C GLU A 142 -3.47 44.20 -9.38
N ASP A 143 -3.23 45.00 -8.34
CA ASP A 143 -3.59 46.42 -8.34
C ASP A 143 -2.54 47.20 -9.16
N GLY A 144 -2.86 48.26 -9.89
CA GLY A 144 -4.16 48.92 -10.06
C GLY A 144 -3.97 50.43 -10.33
N SER A 145 -4.88 51.06 -11.07
CA SER A 145 -4.95 52.53 -11.14
C SER A 145 -6.36 53.03 -11.49
N SER A 146 -6.70 54.24 -11.06
CA SER A 146 -8.09 54.73 -10.98
C SER A 146 -8.48 55.69 -12.10
N SER A 147 -9.76 55.69 -12.53
CA SER A 147 -10.72 56.73 -12.07
C SER A 147 -12.11 56.72 -12.75
N ARG A 148 -13.10 57.27 -12.02
CA ARG A 148 -14.35 57.93 -12.49
C ARG A 148 -15.37 57.16 -13.34
N ALA A 149 -16.22 56.43 -12.63
CA ALA A 149 -17.69 56.44 -12.69
C ALA A 149 -18.41 57.19 -13.85
N SER A 150 -19.28 56.46 -14.56
CA SER A 150 -20.71 56.81 -14.72
C SER A 150 -21.53 55.59 -15.18
N THR A 151 -22.84 55.60 -14.88
CA THR A 151 -23.85 54.62 -15.30
C THR A 151 -25.14 55.39 -15.66
N PRO A 152 -26.14 54.74 -16.26
CA PRO A 152 -26.10 53.84 -17.43
C PRO A 152 -27.08 54.34 -18.53
N GLU A 153 -27.08 53.78 -19.75
CA GLU A 153 -28.33 53.54 -20.53
C GLU A 153 -28.16 52.76 -21.85
N THR A 154 -29.27 52.10 -22.24
CA THR A 154 -29.71 51.63 -23.58
C THR A 154 -28.72 51.05 -24.61
N LEU A 155 -28.94 49.78 -24.96
CA LEU A 155 -28.74 49.26 -26.32
C LEU A 155 -29.64 50.03 -27.32
N PRO A 156 -29.22 50.13 -28.59
CA PRO A 156 -30.01 49.42 -29.60
C PRO A 156 -29.18 48.52 -30.52
N GLU A 157 -29.90 47.61 -31.17
CA GLU A 157 -29.45 46.59 -32.11
C GLU A 157 -29.36 47.16 -33.54
N GLU A 158 -28.15 47.27 -34.11
CA GLU A 158 -27.96 47.47 -35.56
C GLU A 158 -26.57 46.97 -35.99
N ALA A 159 -26.49 46.21 -37.10
CA ALA A 159 -25.27 45.53 -37.53
C ALA A 159 -24.77 46.02 -38.91
N PRO A 160 -23.55 46.57 -39.00
CA PRO A 160 -22.92 46.89 -40.28
C PRO A 160 -21.69 46.01 -40.60
N ALA A 161 -21.70 45.44 -41.80
CA ALA A 161 -20.61 45.05 -42.71
C ALA A 161 -19.17 44.79 -42.19
N MET A 162 -18.59 43.68 -42.67
CA MET A 162 -17.14 43.41 -42.62
C MET A 162 -16.31 44.51 -43.30
N HIS A 163 -15.30 45.04 -42.61
CA HIS A 163 -14.05 45.53 -43.22
C HIS A 163 -12.92 45.61 -42.16
N GLY A 164 -11.67 45.37 -42.58
CA GLY A 164 -10.48 45.78 -41.82
C GLY A 164 -9.98 44.86 -40.70
N VAL A 165 -9.85 43.55 -40.95
CA VAL A 165 -8.80 42.80 -40.21
C VAL A 165 -7.45 43.25 -40.77
N GLY A 166 -6.69 44.01 -39.99
CA GLY A 166 -5.36 44.45 -40.37
C GLY A 166 -4.36 43.30 -40.30
N GLU A 167 -3.53 43.15 -41.33
CA GLU A 167 -2.42 42.20 -41.37
C GLU A 167 -1.31 42.62 -40.40
N ALA A 168 -1.46 42.26 -39.12
CA ALA A 168 -0.32 42.14 -38.22
C ALA A 168 0.40 40.83 -38.56
N ALA A 169 1.61 40.93 -39.11
CA ALA A 169 2.30 39.80 -39.72
C ALA A 169 2.62 38.68 -38.71
N SER A 170 1.87 37.58 -38.79
CA SER A 170 2.36 36.27 -38.37
C SER A 170 3.53 35.85 -39.26
N ALA A 171 4.59 35.28 -38.69
CA ALA A 171 5.58 34.57 -39.49
C ALA A 171 4.88 33.48 -40.34
N ALA A 172 5.31 33.29 -41.58
CA ALA A 172 4.75 32.26 -42.44
C ALA A 172 5.12 30.88 -41.86
N PHE A 173 4.11 30.11 -41.47
CA PHE A 173 4.31 28.76 -40.92
C PHE A 173 4.46 27.75 -42.05
N ASP A 174 5.69 27.33 -42.31
CA ASP A 174 6.02 26.31 -43.32
C ASP A 174 5.71 24.90 -42.80
N MET A 175 4.44 24.49 -42.96
CA MET A 175 3.91 23.16 -42.61
C MET A 175 4.73 22.03 -43.27
N THR A 176 5.61 21.38 -42.49
CA THR A 176 6.41 20.26 -43.01
C THR A 176 5.59 18.97 -43.20
N VAL A 177 6.11 18.03 -43.99
CA VAL A 177 5.47 16.72 -44.23
C VAL A 177 5.24 15.94 -42.92
N ASN A 178 6.16 16.05 -41.95
CA ASN A 178 6.04 15.36 -40.67
C ASN A 178 4.90 15.91 -39.80
N HIS A 179 4.63 17.22 -39.83
CA HIS A 179 3.43 17.80 -39.21
C HIS A 179 2.14 17.21 -39.79
N CYS A 180 2.09 17.01 -41.11
CA CYS A 180 0.95 16.37 -41.76
C CYS A 180 0.79 14.90 -41.32
N LYS A 181 1.89 14.14 -41.22
CA LYS A 181 1.89 12.75 -40.72
C LYS A 181 1.44 12.66 -39.25
N LEU A 182 1.89 13.57 -38.38
CA LEU A 182 1.41 13.66 -36.99
C LEU A 182 -0.09 13.98 -36.90
N LEU A 183 -0.60 14.89 -37.74
CA LEU A 183 -2.03 15.22 -37.75
C LEU A 183 -2.88 14.02 -38.22
N ILE A 184 -2.40 13.27 -39.21
CA ILE A 184 -3.03 12.00 -39.65
C ILE A 184 -3.01 10.98 -38.52
N LEU A 185 -1.87 10.80 -37.84
CA LEU A 185 -1.72 9.90 -36.69
C LEU A 185 -2.76 10.21 -35.58
N ILE A 186 -2.83 11.46 -35.12
CA ILE A 186 -3.80 11.86 -34.08
C ILE A 186 -5.24 11.64 -34.56
N SER A 187 -5.54 11.92 -35.85
CA SER A 187 -6.89 11.76 -36.41
C SER A 187 -7.44 10.34 -36.38
N LYS A 188 -6.57 9.32 -36.34
CA LYS A 188 -6.96 7.91 -36.28
C LYS A 188 -7.45 7.48 -34.89
N TYR A 189 -7.02 8.19 -33.83
CA TYR A 189 -7.34 7.86 -32.45
C TYR A 189 -8.23 8.91 -31.75
N ALA A 190 -8.21 10.17 -32.19
CA ALA A 190 -8.98 11.25 -31.60
C ALA A 190 -9.55 12.24 -32.62
N GLN A 191 -10.88 12.34 -32.64
CA GLN A 191 -11.65 13.24 -33.49
C GLN A 191 -12.65 14.04 -32.64
N CYS A 192 -12.78 15.33 -32.94
CA CYS A 192 -13.82 16.18 -32.40
C CYS A 192 -15.21 15.76 -32.93
N ALA A 193 -16.23 15.84 -32.08
CA ALA A 193 -17.60 15.45 -32.41
C ALA A 193 -18.17 16.32 -33.55
N LEU A 194 -18.79 15.68 -34.55
CA LEU A 194 -19.41 16.37 -35.69
C LEU A 194 -20.87 16.75 -35.41
N THR A 195 -21.54 16.05 -34.51
CA THR A 195 -22.89 16.36 -34.01
C THR A 195 -22.93 16.34 -32.48
N ALA A 196 -23.97 16.95 -31.90
CA ALA A 196 -24.13 17.02 -30.44
C ALA A 196 -24.53 15.68 -29.77
N GLU A 197 -24.71 14.60 -30.54
CA GLU A 197 -24.98 13.24 -30.04
C GLU A 197 -23.76 12.31 -30.16
N ASP A 198 -22.70 12.73 -30.85
CA ASP A 198 -21.45 11.98 -30.98
C ASP A 198 -20.57 12.14 -29.73
N ASN A 199 -19.94 11.05 -29.29
CA ASN A 199 -18.92 11.11 -28.23
C ASN A 199 -17.58 11.55 -28.81
N GLU A 200 -16.94 12.54 -28.19
CA GLU A 200 -15.57 12.93 -28.53
C GLU A 200 -14.54 11.85 -28.15
N SER A 201 -13.56 11.62 -29.02
CA SER A 201 -12.37 10.81 -28.72
C SER A 201 -11.14 11.69 -28.50
N TRP A 202 -10.24 11.22 -27.63
CA TRP A 202 -9.04 11.91 -27.15
C TRP A 202 -7.91 10.90 -26.91
N VAL A 203 -6.70 11.13 -27.43
CA VAL A 203 -5.52 10.28 -27.19
C VAL A 203 -4.63 10.93 -26.13
N ARG A 204 -4.16 10.13 -25.16
CA ARG A 204 -3.28 10.56 -24.07
C ARG A 204 -1.83 10.72 -24.54
N GLN A 205 -1.12 11.67 -23.93
CA GLN A 205 0.26 12.03 -24.27
C GLN A 205 1.26 10.87 -24.30
N VAL A 206 1.24 9.97 -23.30
CA VAL A 206 2.17 8.82 -23.25
C VAL A 206 1.92 7.81 -24.39
N PRO A 207 0.71 7.26 -24.60
CA PRO A 207 0.40 6.47 -25.80
C PRO A 207 0.78 7.12 -27.13
N LEU A 208 0.63 8.44 -27.26
CA LEU A 208 1.02 9.17 -28.47
C LEU A 208 2.54 9.14 -28.70
N TRP A 209 3.34 9.30 -27.64
CA TRP A 209 4.80 9.17 -27.73
C TRP A 209 5.25 7.77 -28.18
N VAL A 210 4.62 6.71 -27.64
CA VAL A 210 4.91 5.32 -28.06
C VAL A 210 4.60 5.12 -29.55
N LEU A 211 3.44 5.60 -30.02
CA LEU A 211 3.09 5.51 -31.45
C LEU A 211 4.01 6.34 -32.35
N ILE A 212 4.54 7.47 -31.88
CA ILE A 212 5.52 8.27 -32.61
C ILE A 212 6.88 7.54 -32.71
N TYR A 213 7.36 6.96 -31.60
CA TYR A 213 8.58 6.14 -31.59
C TYR A 213 8.50 4.97 -32.59
N GLU A 214 7.38 4.24 -32.59
CA GLU A 214 7.11 3.16 -33.56
C GLU A 214 7.05 3.64 -35.02
N GLY A 215 6.61 4.89 -35.26
CA GLY A 215 6.64 5.52 -36.58
C GLY A 215 8.05 5.95 -37.03
N ILE A 216 8.92 6.34 -36.09
CA ILE A 216 10.34 6.63 -36.34
C ILE A 216 11.10 5.33 -36.61
N MET A 217 10.87 4.28 -35.80
CA MET A 217 11.42 2.92 -35.95
C MET A 217 10.91 2.16 -37.20
N LYS A 218 10.13 2.82 -38.06
CA LYS A 218 9.68 2.34 -39.37
C LYS A 218 10.01 3.31 -40.50
N GLU A 219 10.83 4.33 -40.24
CA GLU A 219 11.24 5.40 -41.16
C GLU A 219 10.07 6.22 -41.75
N VAL A 220 8.84 6.02 -41.25
CA VAL A 220 7.64 6.72 -41.72
C VAL A 220 7.65 8.17 -41.23
N ILE A 221 8.17 8.42 -40.04
CA ILE A 221 8.27 9.75 -39.43
C ILE A 221 9.76 10.09 -39.24
N GLN A 222 10.24 11.11 -39.94
CA GLN A 222 11.64 11.56 -39.84
C GLN A 222 11.77 12.58 -38.71
N PHE A 223 11.90 12.08 -37.49
CA PHE A 223 12.33 12.86 -36.31
C PHE A 223 13.46 12.13 -35.58
N ASP A 224 14.16 12.86 -34.71
CA ASP A 224 15.11 12.31 -33.75
C ASP A 224 14.50 12.12 -32.35
N TYR A 225 15.12 11.24 -31.56
CA TYR A 225 14.68 10.85 -30.23
C TYR A 225 15.85 10.71 -29.26
N ALA A 226 15.57 11.02 -28.00
CA ALA A 226 16.48 10.86 -26.88
C ALA A 226 15.74 10.21 -25.69
N PRO A 227 16.45 9.50 -24.80
CA PRO A 227 15.84 8.97 -23.60
C PRO A 227 15.42 10.10 -22.63
N SER A 228 14.26 9.95 -21.99
CA SER A 228 13.70 10.95 -21.07
C SER A 228 12.94 10.28 -19.92
N SER A 229 13.16 10.75 -18.68
CA SER A 229 12.56 10.16 -17.47
C SER A 229 11.09 10.57 -17.29
N VAL A 230 10.18 9.71 -17.71
CA VAL A 230 8.74 9.95 -17.62
C VAL A 230 8.16 9.25 -16.38
N LEU A 231 7.28 9.95 -15.67
CA LEU A 231 6.54 9.42 -14.53
C LEU A 231 5.23 8.80 -15.02
N LEU A 232 4.98 7.53 -14.68
CA LEU A 232 3.87 6.73 -15.17
C LEU A 232 3.03 6.20 -13.99
N SER A 233 1.71 6.40 -14.06
CA SER A 233 0.73 5.84 -13.12
C SER A 233 0.19 4.50 -13.61
N TYR A 234 0.29 3.45 -12.79
CA TYR A 234 -0.29 2.13 -13.06
C TYR A 234 -0.77 1.46 -11.76
N ASP A 235 -2.03 1.00 -11.77
CA ASP A 235 -2.73 0.33 -10.65
C ASP A 235 -2.57 1.01 -9.26
N GLY A 236 -2.62 2.35 -9.24
CA GLY A 236 -2.45 3.15 -8.02
C GLY A 236 -1.00 3.27 -7.52
N SER A 237 -0.03 2.88 -8.33
CA SER A 237 1.40 3.13 -8.11
C SER A 237 1.96 4.06 -9.20
N SER A 238 2.82 5.01 -8.80
CA SER A 238 3.60 5.83 -9.73
C SER A 238 5.04 5.32 -9.76
N ARG A 239 5.55 5.00 -10.96
CA ARG A 239 6.96 4.64 -11.23
C ARG A 239 7.56 5.59 -12.25
N ARG A 240 8.87 5.80 -12.21
CA ARG A 240 9.63 6.40 -13.32
C ARG A 240 10.08 5.29 -14.27
N ILE A 241 10.08 5.62 -15.55
CA ILE A 241 10.67 4.82 -16.63
C ILE A 241 11.35 5.80 -17.60
N PHE A 242 12.57 5.49 -18.02
CA PHE A 242 13.19 6.18 -19.15
C PHE A 242 12.55 5.68 -20.44
N MET A 243 12.08 6.62 -21.26
CA MET A 243 11.50 6.29 -22.57
C MET A 243 12.18 7.11 -23.66
N ASN A 244 12.34 6.52 -24.84
CA ASN A 244 12.80 7.20 -26.04
C ASN A 244 11.69 8.13 -26.56
N VAL A 245 11.88 9.44 -26.38
CA VAL A 245 10.87 10.46 -26.71
C VAL A 245 11.48 11.51 -27.63
N SER A 246 10.85 11.72 -28.80
CA SER A 246 11.20 12.82 -29.70
C SER A 246 10.80 14.18 -29.11
N GLN A 247 11.75 15.11 -29.04
CA GLN A 247 11.49 16.50 -28.66
C GLN A 247 10.89 17.28 -29.83
N GLU A 248 11.37 17.06 -31.05
CA GLU A 248 10.84 17.65 -32.29
C GLU A 248 9.35 17.32 -32.47
N ALA A 249 8.95 16.08 -32.19
CA ALA A 249 7.55 15.68 -32.27
C ALA A 249 6.66 16.37 -31.20
N LYS A 250 7.22 16.80 -30.05
CA LYS A 250 6.48 17.65 -29.10
C LYS A 250 6.30 19.05 -29.68
N SER A 251 7.39 19.68 -30.13
CA SER A 251 7.36 21.02 -30.73
C SER A 251 6.37 21.08 -31.91
N ALA A 252 6.40 20.08 -32.81
CA ALA A 252 5.45 19.96 -33.92
C ALA A 252 3.98 19.76 -33.49
N ILE A 253 3.72 19.12 -32.34
CA ILE A 253 2.35 19.03 -31.75
C ILE A 253 1.93 20.38 -31.15
N GLU A 254 2.86 21.13 -30.56
CA GLU A 254 2.61 22.46 -30.04
C GLU A 254 2.36 23.48 -31.16
N ASP A 255 3.10 23.41 -32.27
CA ASP A 255 2.86 24.20 -33.48
C ASP A 255 1.49 23.89 -34.12
N LEU A 256 1.13 22.61 -34.28
CA LEU A 256 -0.21 22.20 -34.73
C LEU A 256 -1.33 22.72 -33.81
N ARG A 257 -1.02 22.96 -32.53
CA ARG A 257 -1.94 23.50 -31.52
C ARG A 257 -1.99 25.02 -31.54
N GLU A 258 -0.87 25.73 -31.72
CA GLU A 258 -0.86 27.19 -31.96
C GLU A 258 -1.59 27.53 -33.26
N GLN A 259 -1.46 26.71 -34.30
CA GLN A 259 -2.25 26.82 -35.55
C GLN A 259 -3.72 26.40 -35.41
N GLY A 260 -4.16 25.91 -34.24
CA GLY A 260 -5.55 25.52 -33.96
C GLY A 260 -6.03 24.29 -34.76
N LEU A 261 -5.12 23.44 -35.22
CA LEU A 261 -5.43 22.17 -35.91
C LEU A 261 -5.59 21.00 -34.91
N VAL A 262 -4.94 21.12 -33.74
CA VAL A 262 -5.02 20.15 -32.63
C VAL A 262 -5.56 20.84 -31.37
N ASN A 263 -6.60 20.26 -30.78
CA ASN A 263 -7.12 20.60 -29.46
C ASN A 263 -6.28 19.91 -28.37
N GLY A 264 -6.09 20.56 -27.22
CA GLY A 264 -5.37 20.00 -26.08
C GLY A 264 -6.16 20.11 -24.77
N LEU A 265 -6.45 18.96 -24.16
CA LEU A 265 -7.16 18.82 -22.88
C LEU A 265 -6.16 18.43 -21.78
N LYS A 266 -6.25 19.05 -20.61
CA LYS A 266 -5.50 18.63 -19.41
C LYS A 266 -6.44 17.89 -18.46
N LEU A 267 -6.06 16.67 -18.07
CA LEU A 267 -6.75 15.80 -17.14
C LEU A 267 -5.87 15.59 -15.89
N SER A 268 -6.49 15.28 -14.75
CA SER A 268 -5.77 14.72 -13.60
C SER A 268 -5.83 13.19 -13.64
N SER A 269 -4.71 12.51 -13.41
CA SER A 269 -4.69 11.05 -13.17
C SER A 269 -5.23 10.70 -11.79
N GLU A 270 -5.34 9.40 -11.48
CA GLU A 270 -5.70 8.93 -10.13
C GLU A 270 -4.62 9.29 -9.09
N ASP A 271 -3.36 9.38 -9.51
CA ASP A 271 -2.24 9.92 -8.73
C ASP A 271 -2.16 11.46 -8.83
N TYR A 272 -3.23 12.12 -9.30
CA TYR A 272 -3.38 13.58 -9.42
C TYR A 272 -2.39 14.30 -10.34
N GLN A 273 -1.62 13.57 -11.14
CA GLN A 273 -0.69 14.14 -12.12
C GLN A 273 -1.44 14.77 -13.31
N SER A 274 -0.95 15.89 -13.86
CA SER A 274 -1.56 16.52 -15.03
C SER A 274 -1.18 15.80 -16.33
N VAL A 275 -2.07 14.96 -16.84
CA VAL A 275 -1.92 14.24 -18.12
C VAL A 275 -2.51 15.09 -19.24
N THR A 276 -1.71 15.43 -20.27
CA THR A 276 -2.25 16.06 -21.48
C THR A 276 -2.87 15.00 -22.40
N SER A 277 -3.95 15.37 -23.09
CA SER A 277 -4.58 14.58 -24.14
C SER A 277 -4.88 15.46 -25.35
N PHE A 278 -4.76 14.88 -26.54
CA PHE A 278 -4.83 15.58 -27.82
C PHE A 278 -5.98 15.04 -28.69
N GLN A 279 -6.51 15.91 -29.55
CA GLN A 279 -7.61 15.61 -30.47
C GLN A 279 -7.50 16.50 -31.72
N VAL A 280 -7.86 16.01 -32.90
CA VAL A 280 -7.91 16.87 -34.11
C VAL A 280 -9.13 17.78 -34.06
N SER A 281 -8.91 19.09 -34.24
CA SER A 281 -9.97 20.11 -34.23
C SER A 281 -10.82 20.05 -35.52
N LEU A 282 -11.96 20.74 -35.54
CA LEU A 282 -12.77 20.87 -36.76
C LEU A 282 -12.00 21.52 -37.93
N LYS A 283 -11.05 22.43 -37.64
CA LYS A 283 -10.13 23.02 -38.64
C LYS A 283 -9.14 21.96 -39.15
N GLY A 284 -8.61 21.13 -38.26
CA GLY A 284 -7.77 19.98 -38.61
C GLY A 284 -8.50 18.95 -39.48
N LEU A 285 -9.74 18.58 -39.14
CA LEU A 285 -10.58 17.65 -39.92
C LEU A 285 -10.96 18.20 -41.31
N GLN A 286 -10.98 19.53 -41.50
CA GLN A 286 -11.12 20.14 -42.82
C GLN A 286 -9.80 20.09 -43.60
N PHE A 287 -8.68 20.40 -42.97
CA PHE A 287 -7.34 20.36 -43.58
C PHE A 287 -6.91 18.94 -44.01
N LEU A 288 -7.22 17.92 -43.22
CA LEU A 288 -6.95 16.51 -43.55
C LEU A 288 -7.59 16.08 -44.89
N LYS A 289 -8.72 16.69 -45.29
CA LYS A 289 -9.39 16.41 -46.58
C LYS A 289 -8.66 17.03 -47.79
N THR A 290 -7.66 17.89 -47.57
CA THR A 290 -6.84 18.47 -48.64
C THR A 290 -5.48 17.79 -48.83
N LEU A 291 -5.11 16.85 -47.94
CA LEU A 291 -3.85 16.12 -48.00
C LEU A 291 -3.91 14.96 -49.03
N PRO A 292 -2.76 14.58 -49.64
CA PRO A 292 -2.69 13.45 -50.57
C PRO A 292 -2.82 12.11 -49.84
N ASN A 293 -3.49 11.15 -50.46
CA ASN A 293 -3.73 9.80 -49.91
C ASN A 293 -2.45 9.03 -49.57
N SER A 294 -1.31 9.30 -50.23
CA SER A 294 -0.04 8.61 -49.97
C SER A 294 0.41 8.77 -48.51
N LEU A 295 0.26 9.96 -47.93
CA LEU A 295 0.60 10.21 -46.52
C LEU A 295 -0.30 9.42 -45.55
N PHE A 296 -1.55 9.13 -45.95
CA PHE A 296 -2.41 8.25 -45.18
C PHE A 296 -1.98 6.79 -45.32
N GLU A 297 -1.59 6.33 -46.51
CA GLU A 297 -1.10 4.96 -46.74
C GLU A 297 0.20 4.69 -45.95
N GLU A 298 1.16 5.62 -45.99
CA GLU A 298 2.40 5.58 -45.20
C GLU A 298 2.12 5.47 -43.69
N VAL A 299 1.22 6.30 -43.14
CA VAL A 299 0.88 6.26 -41.71
C VAL A 299 0.03 5.02 -41.36
N ASN A 300 -0.85 4.56 -42.24
CA ASN A 300 -1.61 3.32 -42.03
C ASN A 300 -0.70 2.06 -42.03
N GLN A 301 0.50 2.11 -42.61
CA GLN A 301 1.39 0.96 -42.72
C GLN A 301 1.86 0.40 -41.36
N PHE A 302 2.02 1.25 -40.34
CA PHE A 302 2.53 0.85 -39.02
C PHE A 302 1.46 0.80 -37.91
N LEU A 303 0.30 1.45 -38.10
CA LEU A 303 -0.76 1.55 -37.08
C LEU A 303 -1.74 0.37 -37.03
N TYR A 304 -1.75 -0.49 -38.05
CA TYR A 304 -2.61 -1.68 -38.10
C TYR A 304 -1.76 -2.96 -37.96
N ALA A 305 -2.37 -4.05 -37.49
CA ALA A 305 -1.69 -5.34 -37.38
C ALA A 305 -1.10 -5.82 -38.72
N PRO A 306 0.10 -6.41 -38.74
CA PRO A 306 0.81 -6.73 -39.98
C PRO A 306 0.06 -7.76 -40.83
N ASN A 307 -0.12 -7.46 -42.11
CA ASN A 307 -0.92 -8.21 -43.09
C ASN A 307 -2.44 -8.26 -42.81
N ALA A 308 -2.95 -7.45 -41.87
CA ALA A 308 -4.38 -7.34 -41.62
C ALA A 308 -5.02 -6.19 -42.44
N PRO A 309 -6.30 -6.29 -42.85
CA PRO A 309 -7.01 -5.19 -43.52
C PRO A 309 -7.21 -4.00 -42.56
N HIS A 310 -7.24 -2.78 -43.10
CA HIS A 310 -7.35 -1.52 -42.33
C HIS A 310 -8.77 -1.27 -41.75
N TYR A 311 -9.29 -2.19 -40.96
CA TYR A 311 -10.50 -2.01 -40.14
C TYR A 311 -10.13 -1.59 -38.71
N ASP A 312 -11.05 -0.91 -38.02
CA ASP A 312 -10.84 -0.40 -36.65
C ASP A 312 -10.68 -1.50 -35.57
N SER A 313 -10.87 -2.77 -35.95
CA SER A 313 -10.52 -3.95 -35.13
C SER A 313 -9.03 -4.26 -35.13
N GLU A 314 -8.31 -3.89 -36.20
CA GLU A 314 -6.89 -4.19 -36.42
C GLU A 314 -5.97 -3.02 -36.04
N LEU A 315 -6.54 -1.86 -35.72
CA LEU A 315 -5.81 -0.70 -35.21
C LEU A 315 -5.15 -1.04 -33.87
N LEU A 316 -3.87 -0.70 -33.73
CA LEU A 316 -3.07 -1.00 -32.54
C LEU A 316 -3.32 0.04 -31.43
N GLU A 317 -3.82 -0.42 -30.28
CA GLU A 317 -3.99 0.36 -29.06
C GLU A 317 -2.79 0.11 -28.13
N VAL A 318 -2.23 1.17 -27.53
CA VAL A 318 -1.11 1.07 -26.59
C VAL A 318 -1.63 0.70 -25.20
N PHE A 319 -1.13 -0.40 -24.65
CA PHE A 319 -1.31 -0.82 -23.27
C PHE A 319 0.05 -0.77 -22.53
N PHE A 320 0.01 -0.57 -21.22
CA PHE A 320 1.18 -0.61 -20.33
C PHE A 320 0.87 -1.60 -19.20
N ASP A 321 1.78 -2.53 -18.91
CA ASP A 321 1.53 -3.64 -17.97
C ASP A 321 2.13 -3.44 -16.56
N GLY A 322 2.83 -2.31 -16.35
CA GLY A 322 3.55 -1.97 -15.13
C GLY A 322 5.07 -1.88 -15.31
N GLU A 323 5.60 -2.48 -16.38
CA GLU A 323 7.02 -2.48 -16.73
C GLU A 323 7.24 -2.20 -18.23
N ASN A 324 6.42 -2.78 -19.13
CA ASN A 324 6.60 -2.76 -20.57
C ASN A 324 5.40 -2.15 -21.32
N PHE A 325 5.65 -1.67 -22.53
CA PHE A 325 4.62 -1.21 -23.46
C PHE A 325 4.22 -2.30 -24.45
N LEU A 326 2.92 -2.48 -24.65
CA LEU A 326 2.31 -3.54 -25.44
C LEU A 326 1.32 -2.94 -26.45
N LEU A 327 1.62 -3.08 -27.74
CA LEU A 327 0.73 -2.72 -28.84
C LEU A 327 -0.26 -3.85 -29.07
N ARG A 328 -1.57 -3.59 -28.95
CA ARG A 328 -2.62 -4.61 -29.01
C ARG A 328 -3.75 -4.23 -29.97
N SER A 329 -4.14 -5.16 -30.83
CA SER A 329 -5.34 -5.05 -31.66
C SER A 329 -6.55 -5.71 -30.97
N LYS A 330 -7.76 -5.36 -31.41
CA LYS A 330 -9.01 -5.98 -30.92
C LYS A 330 -9.23 -7.39 -31.48
N SER A 331 -8.55 -7.74 -32.58
CA SER A 331 -8.50 -9.11 -33.12
C SER A 331 -7.57 -10.05 -32.34
N GLY A 332 -6.68 -9.52 -31.50
CA GLY A 332 -5.84 -10.28 -30.59
C GLY A 332 -4.35 -10.36 -30.95
N PHE A 333 -3.91 -9.74 -32.05
CA PHE A 333 -2.48 -9.50 -32.28
C PHE A 333 -1.91 -8.60 -31.17
N GLN A 334 -0.72 -8.95 -30.67
CA GLN A 334 0.00 -8.25 -29.61
C GLN A 334 1.51 -8.23 -29.95
N ARG A 335 2.15 -7.06 -29.80
CA ARG A 335 3.61 -6.85 -29.94
C ARG A 335 4.12 -6.04 -28.76
N MET A 336 5.32 -6.31 -28.27
CA MET A 336 6.02 -5.41 -27.33
C MET A 336 6.58 -4.19 -28.09
N SER A 337 6.77 -3.07 -27.39
CA SER A 337 7.37 -1.86 -27.94
C SER A 337 8.66 -1.53 -27.18
N ASP A 338 9.75 -1.48 -27.91
CA ASP A 338 11.13 -1.21 -27.46
C ASP A 338 11.32 0.26 -26.98
N VAL A 339 10.25 1.02 -26.78
CA VAL A 339 10.27 2.45 -26.42
C VAL A 339 10.87 2.73 -25.04
N ALA A 340 10.89 1.73 -24.16
CA ALA A 340 11.52 1.79 -22.84
C ALA A 340 12.96 1.25 -22.83
N ASP A 341 13.41 0.64 -23.93
CA ASP A 341 14.78 0.15 -24.07
C ASP A 341 15.68 1.33 -24.45
N VAL A 342 16.47 1.82 -23.50
CA VAL A 342 17.49 2.85 -23.77
C VAL A 342 18.64 2.23 -24.56
N GLU A 343 19.27 3.03 -25.42
CA GLU A 343 20.41 2.58 -26.24
C GLU A 343 21.73 2.89 -25.52
N ASP A 344 22.41 1.85 -25.06
CA ASP A 344 23.71 1.97 -24.40
C ASP A 344 24.79 2.49 -25.37
N VAL A 345 25.72 3.29 -24.84
CA VAL A 345 26.81 3.92 -25.62
C VAL A 345 28.15 3.61 -24.97
N SER A 346 29.17 3.30 -25.78
CA SER A 346 30.55 3.08 -25.28
C SER A 346 31.27 4.41 -25.06
N TYR A 347 31.77 4.64 -23.85
CA TYR A 347 32.37 5.93 -23.46
C TYR A 347 33.45 5.80 -22.38
N VAL A 348 34.32 6.82 -22.30
CA VAL A 348 35.41 6.88 -21.32
C VAL A 348 35.31 8.17 -20.51
N SER A 349 35.27 8.03 -19.19
CA SER A 349 35.20 9.15 -18.24
C SER A 349 36.36 9.17 -17.24
N SER A 350 36.74 10.36 -16.81
CA SER A 350 37.61 10.61 -15.65
C SER A 350 36.78 11.16 -14.49
N PRO A 351 37.10 10.84 -13.23
CA PRO A 351 36.40 11.42 -12.08
C PRO A 351 36.70 12.92 -11.97
N PHE A 352 35.67 13.73 -11.66
CA PHE A 352 35.79 15.18 -11.53
C PHE A 352 35.06 15.69 -10.29
N LEU A 353 35.62 16.70 -9.62
CA LEU A 353 34.87 17.59 -8.73
C LEU A 353 35.44 19.00 -8.87
N PRO A 354 34.59 20.04 -8.83
CA PRO A 354 34.96 21.43 -8.65
C PRO A 354 36.00 21.66 -7.54
N ASP A 355 37.02 22.49 -7.82
CA ASP A 355 38.01 22.91 -6.81
C ASP A 355 37.37 23.75 -5.68
N SER A 356 36.13 24.24 -5.85
CA SER A 356 35.34 24.85 -4.78
C SER A 356 34.72 23.86 -3.78
N LEU A 357 34.61 22.58 -4.14
CA LEU A 357 34.13 21.49 -3.27
C LEU A 357 35.27 20.68 -2.64
N ARG A 358 36.51 20.85 -3.15
CA ARG A 358 37.72 20.16 -2.71
C ARG A 358 38.51 20.97 -1.68
N THR A 359 39.09 20.30 -0.70
CA THR A 359 40.09 20.94 0.18
C THR A 359 41.42 21.12 -0.58
N ARG A 360 42.13 22.23 -0.33
CA ARG A 360 43.48 22.52 -0.91
C ARG A 360 44.57 21.46 -0.66
N TRP A 361 44.32 20.50 0.22
CA TRP A 361 45.23 19.38 0.54
C TRP A 361 44.69 18.02 0.08
N GLY A 362 43.58 18.00 -0.66
CA GLY A 362 43.00 16.78 -1.20
C GLY A 362 43.86 16.15 -2.29
N LYS A 363 43.71 14.85 -2.47
CA LYS A 363 44.48 14.08 -3.45
C LYS A 363 44.17 14.56 -4.88
N PRO A 364 45.12 14.43 -5.83
CA PRO A 364 44.80 14.56 -7.25
C PRO A 364 43.94 13.37 -7.69
N MET A 365 43.01 13.64 -8.61
CA MET A 365 42.14 12.63 -9.21
C MET A 365 42.87 11.76 -10.24
N VAL A 366 42.32 10.59 -10.53
CA VAL A 366 42.69 9.74 -11.65
C VAL A 366 42.31 10.42 -12.98
N SER A 367 43.00 10.06 -14.07
CA SER A 367 42.69 10.54 -15.42
C SER A 367 42.74 9.39 -16.42
N ASN A 368 41.59 9.09 -17.01
CA ASN A 368 41.40 7.97 -17.93
C ASN A 368 41.56 8.37 -19.41
N SER A 369 42.03 9.60 -19.68
CA SER A 369 42.29 10.12 -21.03
C SER A 369 43.22 9.23 -21.88
N HIS A 370 44.09 8.43 -21.26
CA HIS A 370 44.94 7.46 -21.94
C HIS A 370 44.17 6.24 -22.50
N ARG A 371 42.96 5.96 -21.99
CA ARG A 371 42.04 4.90 -22.42
C ARG A 371 41.01 5.38 -23.44
N ALA A 372 40.96 6.67 -23.77
CA ALA A 372 39.92 7.26 -24.62
C ALA A 372 39.73 6.54 -25.97
N ALA A 373 40.80 6.01 -26.57
CA ALA A 373 40.74 5.25 -27.82
C ALA A 373 40.06 3.85 -27.70
N GLU A 374 39.74 3.40 -26.49
CA GLU A 374 39.01 2.15 -26.27
C GLU A 374 37.52 2.29 -26.63
N SER A 375 36.92 3.49 -26.56
CA SER A 375 35.51 3.69 -26.94
C SER A 375 35.26 3.48 -28.44
N SER A 376 36.17 3.94 -29.30
CA SER A 376 36.08 3.79 -30.76
C SER A 376 36.42 2.37 -31.26
N ALA A 377 36.74 1.44 -30.36
CA ALA A 377 36.93 0.03 -30.67
C ALA A 377 35.64 -0.79 -30.47
N ALA A 378 34.62 -0.20 -29.83
CA ALA A 378 33.32 -0.79 -29.58
C ALA A 378 32.28 -0.28 -30.60
N ALA A 379 31.31 -1.13 -30.96
CA ALA A 379 30.21 -0.73 -31.83
C ALA A 379 29.11 -0.04 -31.01
N ALA A 380 28.57 1.08 -31.51
CA ALA A 380 27.40 1.72 -30.89
C ALA A 380 26.10 0.99 -31.27
N THR A 381 25.19 0.82 -30.31
CA THR A 381 23.90 0.10 -30.50
C THR A 381 22.78 1.04 -30.97
N ILE A 382 23.13 2.23 -31.50
CA ILE A 382 22.17 3.25 -31.93
C ILE A 382 21.44 2.78 -33.19
N ARG A 383 20.11 2.77 -33.16
CA ARG A 383 19.25 2.12 -34.17
C ARG A 383 19.00 2.98 -35.43
N LYS A 384 19.42 4.24 -35.44
CA LYS A 384 19.18 5.23 -36.51
C LYS A 384 20.33 6.25 -36.55
N ASP A 385 20.75 6.68 -37.74
CA ASP A 385 21.58 7.89 -37.87
C ASP A 385 20.80 9.10 -37.32
N LEU A 386 21.44 9.87 -36.43
CA LEU A 386 20.88 11.07 -35.77
C LEU A 386 21.51 12.32 -36.41
N ASP A 387 20.73 13.37 -36.63
CA ASP A 387 21.27 14.61 -37.18
C ASP A 387 21.88 15.44 -36.05
N GLU A 388 23.21 15.54 -35.95
CA GLU A 388 23.87 16.43 -34.98
C GLU A 388 23.77 17.91 -35.42
N ALA A 389 23.48 18.87 -34.51
CA ALA A 389 23.75 20.30 -34.76
C ALA A 389 24.55 21.00 -33.66
N ILE A 390 24.56 20.50 -32.42
CA ILE A 390 25.29 21.10 -31.30
C ILE A 390 26.40 20.16 -30.79
N ILE A 391 27.63 20.68 -30.87
CA ILE A 391 28.85 20.03 -30.41
C ILE A 391 29.44 20.83 -29.23
N LEU A 392 29.82 20.12 -28.16
CA LEU A 392 30.51 20.66 -26.99
C LEU A 392 31.97 20.21 -26.93
N SER A 393 32.86 21.14 -26.59
CA SER A 393 34.28 20.84 -26.36
C SER A 393 34.63 20.80 -24.86
N TYR A 394 35.34 19.75 -24.46
CA TYR A 394 35.79 19.45 -23.09
C TYR A 394 34.65 19.40 -22.08
N CYS A 395 33.61 18.61 -22.40
CA CYS A 395 32.42 18.43 -21.58
C CYS A 395 32.73 17.79 -20.22
N THR A 396 32.26 18.45 -19.17
CA THR A 396 32.34 18.02 -17.78
C THR A 396 30.94 18.05 -17.18
N THR A 397 30.47 16.91 -16.69
CA THR A 397 29.10 16.68 -16.24
C THR A 397 29.06 16.54 -14.73
N LEU A 398 28.17 17.29 -14.09
CA LEU A 398 27.95 17.32 -12.64
C LEU A 398 26.46 17.08 -12.36
N VAL A 399 26.09 15.85 -12.05
CA VAL A 399 24.72 15.50 -11.65
C VAL A 399 24.55 15.77 -10.16
N GLY A 400 23.54 16.54 -9.80
CA GLY A 400 23.18 16.87 -8.42
C GLY A 400 21.91 16.17 -7.97
N GLU A 401 21.87 15.76 -6.70
CA GLU A 401 20.63 15.38 -6.01
C GLU A 401 20.60 15.89 -4.56
N TRP A 402 19.46 15.71 -3.88
CA TRP A 402 19.32 15.97 -2.45
C TRP A 402 18.74 14.72 -1.75
N VAL A 403 19.40 14.31 -0.65
CA VAL A 403 19.05 13.13 0.15
C VAL A 403 19.12 13.51 1.63
N PRO A 404 18.24 12.99 2.52
CA PRO A 404 18.32 13.24 3.96
C PRO A 404 19.65 12.78 4.57
N PHE A 405 20.51 13.74 4.89
CA PHE A 405 21.71 13.58 5.71
C PHE A 405 21.66 14.56 6.89
N GLY A 406 22.44 14.22 7.92
CA GLY A 406 22.76 15.10 9.04
C GLY A 406 24.16 14.78 9.56
N ALA A 407 24.66 15.59 10.49
CA ALA A 407 26.04 15.51 10.99
C ALA A 407 26.49 14.10 11.38
N ASN A 408 25.64 13.36 12.12
CA ASN A 408 25.95 12.00 12.57
C ASN A 408 26.02 10.98 11.42
N ASN A 409 25.25 11.19 10.35
CA ASN A 409 25.27 10.31 9.17
C ASN A 409 26.59 10.49 8.40
N ILE A 410 27.14 11.72 8.35
CA ILE A 410 28.46 12.01 7.75
C ILE A 410 29.59 11.40 8.60
N VAL A 411 29.51 11.49 9.94
CA VAL A 411 30.48 10.83 10.84
C VAL A 411 30.45 9.31 10.64
N ALA A 412 29.27 8.68 10.67
CA ALA A 412 29.13 7.24 10.46
C ALA A 412 29.55 6.78 9.05
N LEU A 413 29.33 7.61 8.03
CA LEU A 413 29.82 7.38 6.66
C LEU A 413 31.35 7.43 6.59
N ASN A 414 31.97 8.44 7.21
CA ASN A 414 33.44 8.55 7.33
C ASN A 414 34.04 7.32 8.05
N GLU A 415 33.41 6.86 9.13
CA GLU A 415 33.84 5.64 9.84
C GLU A 415 33.69 4.39 8.97
N ARG A 416 32.52 4.17 8.35
CA ARG A 416 32.27 2.97 7.51
C ARG A 416 33.13 2.92 6.24
N LEU A 417 33.53 4.07 5.69
CA LEU A 417 34.46 4.15 4.55
C LEU A 417 35.94 3.99 4.94
N GLY A 418 36.25 3.80 6.23
CA GLY A 418 37.63 3.67 6.72
C GLY A 418 38.43 4.97 6.60
N ALA A 419 37.78 6.14 6.67
CA ALA A 419 38.47 7.43 6.49
C ALA A 419 39.57 7.68 7.55
N PHE A 420 39.37 7.13 8.75
CA PHE A 420 40.32 7.17 9.88
C PHE A 420 41.33 6.01 9.88
N ASP A 421 41.10 4.98 9.06
CA ASP A 421 41.92 3.78 9.03
C ASP A 421 43.17 3.95 8.18
N ARG A 422 44.15 3.06 8.42
CA ARG A 422 45.38 2.98 7.61
C ARG A 422 45.09 2.57 6.16
N CYS A 423 44.01 1.84 5.92
CA CYS A 423 43.54 1.41 4.61
C CYS A 423 42.22 2.15 4.32
N GLN A 424 42.30 3.29 3.64
CA GLN A 424 41.15 4.13 3.31
C GLN A 424 40.42 3.61 2.06
N GLY A 425 39.09 3.52 2.11
CA GLY A 425 38.28 3.01 0.99
C GLY A 425 38.35 1.49 0.86
N GLY A 426 37.95 0.98 -0.32
CA GLY A 426 37.81 -0.46 -0.57
C GLY A 426 36.62 -0.79 -1.47
N LEU A 427 36.15 -2.05 -1.41
CA LEU A 427 34.97 -2.53 -2.10
C LEU A 427 33.76 -2.55 -1.16
N PHE A 428 32.62 -2.04 -1.63
CA PHE A 428 31.39 -1.90 -0.86
C PHE A 428 30.21 -2.62 -1.54
N THR A 429 29.15 -2.86 -0.76
CA THR A 429 27.89 -3.46 -1.22
C THR A 429 26.75 -3.11 -0.26
N ALA A 430 25.53 -2.99 -0.77
CA ALA A 430 24.32 -2.71 0.00
C ALA A 430 23.89 -3.86 0.94
N LEU A 431 24.40 -5.07 0.70
CA LEU A 431 23.96 -6.31 1.35
C LEU A 431 24.32 -6.37 2.83
N VAL A 432 23.30 -6.57 3.66
CA VAL A 432 23.44 -6.74 5.11
C VAL A 432 23.76 -8.20 5.43
N ASP A 433 24.96 -8.45 5.94
CA ASP A 433 25.31 -9.77 6.48
C ASP A 433 24.47 -10.08 7.74
N LYS A 434 23.86 -11.26 7.75
CA LYS A 434 23.02 -11.77 8.84
C LYS A 434 23.77 -12.78 9.72
N HIS A 435 24.93 -13.26 9.27
CA HIS A 435 25.72 -14.30 9.92
C HIS A 435 27.23 -13.96 9.95
N PRO A 436 27.65 -12.81 10.53
CA PRO A 436 29.05 -12.33 10.54
C PRO A 436 30.02 -13.16 11.41
N SER A 437 29.66 -14.40 11.72
CA SER A 437 30.52 -15.40 12.37
C SER A 437 30.80 -16.61 11.47
N ASP A 438 30.18 -16.68 10.29
CA ASP A 438 30.40 -17.76 9.32
C ASP A 438 31.67 -17.51 8.50
N THR A 439 32.38 -18.58 8.16
CA THR A 439 33.72 -18.52 7.52
C THR A 439 33.70 -17.92 6.12
N ASN A 440 32.57 -17.95 5.42
CA ASN A 440 32.43 -17.39 4.08
C ASN A 440 31.00 -16.91 3.79
N PHE A 441 30.92 -15.77 3.11
CA PHE A 441 29.71 -15.26 2.48
C PHE A 441 29.90 -15.20 0.96
N LYS A 442 28.82 -14.95 0.21
CA LYS A 442 28.85 -14.75 -1.25
C LYS A 442 28.15 -13.44 -1.57
N VAL A 443 28.73 -12.69 -2.51
CA VAL A 443 28.25 -11.40 -2.99
C VAL A 443 28.10 -11.51 -4.51
N PRO A 444 27.12 -10.87 -5.15
CA PRO A 444 27.10 -10.70 -6.61
C PRO A 444 28.32 -9.90 -7.10
N ALA A 445 28.53 -9.91 -8.43
CA ALA A 445 29.37 -8.92 -9.10
C ALA A 445 28.70 -7.53 -9.08
N GLY A 446 29.41 -6.47 -9.50
CA GLY A 446 28.93 -5.09 -9.35
C GLY A 446 29.34 -4.43 -8.04
N LEU A 447 30.54 -4.74 -7.51
CA LEU A 447 31.02 -4.12 -6.28
C LEU A 447 31.49 -2.68 -6.54
N THR A 448 31.01 -1.74 -5.73
CA THR A 448 31.45 -0.35 -5.75
C THR A 448 32.85 -0.21 -5.14
N SER A 449 33.84 0.13 -5.97
CA SER A 449 35.22 0.46 -5.57
C SER A 449 35.31 1.94 -5.20
N ILE A 450 35.92 2.26 -4.05
CA ILE A 450 35.96 3.62 -3.50
C ILE A 450 37.37 4.03 -3.05
N ARG A 451 37.78 5.25 -3.42
CA ARG A 451 39.05 5.89 -3.06
C ARG A 451 38.83 7.30 -2.51
N ILE A 452 39.00 7.48 -1.20
CA ILE A 452 38.78 8.78 -0.53
C ILE A 452 39.81 9.82 -1.00
N ILE A 453 39.35 10.99 -1.43
CA ILE A 453 40.17 12.12 -1.89
C ILE A 453 40.56 13.02 -0.70
N ASP A 454 39.54 13.55 -0.03
CA ASP A 454 39.61 14.38 1.18
C ASP A 454 38.26 14.35 1.92
N PHE A 455 38.26 14.68 3.21
CA PHE A 455 37.04 14.67 4.01
C PHE A 455 37.12 15.63 5.19
N ASN A 456 35.95 16.00 5.71
CA ASN A 456 35.76 16.67 6.97
C ASN A 456 34.89 15.78 7.86
N LEU A 457 35.34 15.51 9.10
CA LEU A 457 34.68 14.65 10.08
C LEU A 457 33.15 14.84 10.14
N VAL A 458 32.66 16.09 10.09
CA VAL A 458 31.26 16.44 10.30
C VAL A 458 30.58 17.00 9.05
N ARG A 459 31.33 17.68 8.17
CA ARG A 459 30.73 18.50 7.08
C ARG A 459 30.57 17.79 5.75
N PHE A 460 31.57 17.07 5.26
CA PHE A 460 31.51 16.47 3.92
C PHE A 460 32.55 15.36 3.74
N ILE A 461 32.36 14.52 2.72
CA ILE A 461 33.38 13.59 2.24
C ILE A 461 33.45 13.62 0.70
N ASN A 462 34.68 13.65 0.18
CA ASN A 462 35.01 13.59 -1.24
C ASN A 462 35.73 12.27 -1.54
N PHE A 463 35.26 11.54 -2.55
CA PHE A 463 35.87 10.28 -2.98
C PHE A 463 35.70 10.04 -4.47
N GLU A 464 36.53 9.17 -5.04
CA GLU A 464 36.33 8.59 -6.35
C GLU A 464 35.57 7.25 -6.17
N ALA A 465 34.64 6.96 -7.07
CA ALA A 465 33.90 5.71 -7.13
C ALA A 465 33.92 5.11 -8.55
N GLU A 466 34.05 3.79 -8.63
CA GLU A 466 34.09 2.97 -9.85
C GLU A 466 33.25 1.71 -9.59
N ILE A 467 32.37 1.33 -10.52
CA ILE A 467 31.54 0.12 -10.36
C ILE A 467 32.15 -1.03 -11.16
N ASN A 468 32.29 -2.20 -10.53
CA ASN A 468 32.87 -3.37 -11.16
C ASN A 468 31.78 -4.35 -11.62
N PHE A 469 30.96 -3.95 -12.59
CA PHE A 469 30.05 -4.84 -13.31
C PHE A 469 30.77 -5.56 -14.47
N PRO A 470 30.23 -6.70 -14.95
CA PRO A 470 30.67 -7.35 -16.18
C PRO A 470 29.79 -6.88 -17.35
N GLU A 471 30.35 -6.02 -18.20
CA GLU A 471 29.64 -5.46 -19.37
C GLU A 471 29.32 -6.49 -20.46
N GLU A 472 28.39 -6.16 -21.36
CA GLU A 472 27.99 -7.01 -22.49
C GLU A 472 29.11 -7.19 -23.54
N GLU A 473 29.05 -8.30 -24.30
CA GLU A 473 30.07 -8.67 -25.29
C GLU A 473 30.13 -7.72 -26.50
N GLY A 474 30.83 -6.60 -26.35
CA GLY A 474 31.10 -5.64 -27.42
C GLY A 474 31.14 -4.18 -26.98
N MET A 475 30.65 -3.87 -25.77
CA MET A 475 30.60 -2.52 -25.22
C MET A 475 31.82 -2.22 -24.32
N VAL A 476 32.24 -0.96 -24.29
CA VAL A 476 33.30 -0.46 -23.40
C VAL A 476 32.81 0.81 -22.71
N GLN A 477 32.42 0.66 -21.45
CA GLN A 477 32.11 1.77 -20.54
C GLN A 477 33.22 1.85 -19.48
N VAL A 478 33.81 3.04 -19.33
CA VAL A 478 34.85 3.31 -18.32
C VAL A 478 34.35 4.43 -17.42
N GLU A 479 33.53 4.04 -16.45
CA GLU A 479 32.87 4.95 -15.51
C GLU A 479 33.73 5.21 -14.26
N HIS A 480 34.06 6.47 -14.00
CA HIS A 480 34.69 6.89 -12.75
C HIS A 480 34.02 8.19 -12.28
N PHE A 481 33.35 8.14 -11.14
CA PHE A 481 32.64 9.27 -10.54
C PHE A 481 33.49 9.94 -9.47
N GLY A 482 33.67 11.25 -9.55
CA GLY A 482 34.02 12.07 -8.39
C GLY A 482 32.76 12.36 -7.59
N MET A 483 32.73 12.01 -6.31
CA MET A 483 31.56 12.20 -5.44
C MET A 483 31.85 13.16 -4.31
N HIS A 484 30.96 14.16 -4.14
CA HIS A 484 30.91 15.05 -2.98
C HIS A 484 29.59 14.83 -2.24
N ILE A 485 29.66 14.42 -0.98
CA ILE A 485 28.48 14.29 -0.09
C ILE A 485 28.62 15.30 1.04
N ASN A 486 27.65 16.21 1.18
CA ASN A 486 27.65 17.28 2.17
C ASN A 486 26.62 17.05 3.30
N VAL A 487 26.87 17.63 4.47
CA VAL A 487 26.01 17.52 5.66
C VAL A 487 24.63 18.16 5.49
N ASP A 488 24.48 19.05 4.51
CA ASP A 488 23.19 19.64 4.15
C ASP A 488 22.34 18.75 3.24
N GLY A 489 22.76 17.52 2.94
CA GLY A 489 22.05 16.59 2.08
C GLY A 489 22.28 16.78 0.58
N THR A 490 23.02 17.81 0.15
CA THR A 490 23.43 17.96 -1.26
C THR A 490 24.47 16.91 -1.61
N ILE A 491 24.26 16.22 -2.73
CA ILE A 491 25.22 15.30 -3.34
C ILE A 491 25.52 15.78 -4.76
N PHE A 492 26.79 15.75 -5.13
CA PHE A 492 27.24 15.94 -6.52
C PHE A 492 28.04 14.72 -6.99
N TYR A 493 27.70 14.23 -8.18
CA TYR A 493 28.44 13.22 -8.94
C TYR A 493 29.05 13.92 -10.16
N GLY A 494 30.38 14.05 -10.21
CA GLY A 494 31.10 14.72 -11.27
C GLY A 494 31.96 13.76 -12.09
N LEU A 495 31.85 13.87 -13.40
CA LEU A 495 32.69 13.17 -14.38
C LEU A 495 33.12 14.13 -15.48
N LYS A 496 34.32 13.93 -16.01
CA LYS A 496 34.82 14.58 -17.22
C LYS A 496 34.85 13.56 -18.35
N LEU A 497 34.26 13.89 -19.48
CA LEU A 497 34.18 13.01 -20.64
C LEU A 497 35.47 13.11 -21.46
N GLU A 498 36.10 11.98 -21.74
CA GLU A 498 37.36 11.89 -22.51
C GLU A 498 37.12 11.42 -23.95
N ALA A 499 36.14 10.53 -24.17
CA ALA A 499 35.62 10.14 -25.48
C ALA A 499 34.24 9.46 -25.36
N ILE A 500 33.46 9.48 -26.44
CA ILE A 500 32.17 8.76 -26.61
C ILE A 500 32.13 8.20 -28.05
N VAL A 501 32.04 6.88 -28.22
CA VAL A 501 32.21 6.18 -29.51
C VAL A 501 33.46 6.69 -30.25
N ASP A 502 33.33 7.25 -31.45
CA ASP A 502 34.40 7.83 -32.27
C ASP A 502 34.77 9.28 -31.90
N HIS A 503 33.96 9.95 -31.06
CA HIS A 503 34.11 11.36 -30.71
C HIS A 503 35.07 11.54 -29.53
N GLY A 504 36.20 12.21 -29.76
CA GLY A 504 37.11 12.61 -28.69
C GLY A 504 36.57 13.79 -27.85
N ALA A 505 37.17 14.04 -26.69
CA ALA A 505 36.76 15.08 -25.72
C ALA A 505 36.48 16.50 -26.28
N SER A 506 37.00 16.85 -27.45
CA SER A 506 36.77 18.15 -28.11
C SER A 506 35.47 18.26 -28.91
N ASP A 507 34.78 17.15 -29.18
CA ASP A 507 33.84 16.99 -30.30
C ASP A 507 32.55 16.24 -29.89
N ILE A 508 32.04 16.51 -28.68
CA ILE A 508 30.94 15.76 -28.07
C ILE A 508 29.58 16.32 -28.52
N SER A 509 28.86 15.55 -29.34
CA SER A 509 27.44 15.77 -29.71
C SER A 509 26.50 15.75 -28.49
N LEU A 510 25.42 16.53 -28.49
CA LEU A 510 24.40 16.44 -27.43
C LEU A 510 23.62 15.11 -27.43
N ASP A 511 23.39 14.48 -28.58
CA ASP A 511 22.59 13.27 -28.71
C ASP A 511 23.24 12.05 -28.04
N ASN A 512 24.54 11.86 -28.23
CA ASN A 512 25.31 10.84 -27.51
C ASN A 512 25.47 11.18 -26.02
N LEU A 513 25.59 12.47 -25.66
CA LEU A 513 25.60 12.91 -24.27
C LEU A 513 24.26 12.59 -23.56
N SER A 514 23.13 12.71 -24.25
CA SER A 514 21.80 12.41 -23.67
C SER A 514 21.66 10.96 -23.20
N ARG A 515 22.29 10.01 -23.93
CA ARG A 515 22.32 8.58 -23.60
C ARG A 515 23.23 8.31 -22.40
N VAL A 516 24.47 8.78 -22.45
CA VAL A 516 25.44 8.69 -21.33
C VAL A 516 24.88 9.31 -20.03
N LEU A 517 24.01 10.33 -20.12
CA LEU A 517 23.34 10.92 -18.97
C LEU A 517 22.26 10.04 -18.30
N VAL A 518 21.80 8.96 -18.96
CA VAL A 518 20.93 7.95 -18.34
C VAL A 518 21.76 7.03 -17.47
N ASP A 519 22.83 6.45 -18.03
CA ASP A 519 23.78 5.55 -17.35
C ASP A 519 24.33 6.24 -16.09
N VAL A 520 24.87 7.44 -16.26
CA VAL A 520 25.32 8.33 -15.17
C VAL A 520 24.24 8.56 -14.11
N GLN A 521 22.95 8.63 -14.47
CA GLN A 521 21.85 8.79 -13.49
C GLN A 521 21.48 7.48 -12.78
N LEU A 522 21.46 6.34 -13.47
CA LEU A 522 21.15 5.04 -12.88
C LEU A 522 22.30 4.54 -11.99
N ASP A 523 23.54 4.64 -12.45
CA ASP A 523 24.68 4.02 -11.78
C ASP A 523 25.19 4.86 -10.60
N SER A 524 25.05 6.19 -10.67
CA SER A 524 25.14 7.03 -9.47
C SER A 524 24.05 6.74 -8.43
N SER A 525 22.88 6.21 -8.83
CA SER A 525 21.88 5.72 -7.86
C SER A 525 22.30 4.40 -7.23
N LYS A 526 22.87 3.45 -8.01
CA LYS A 526 23.40 2.17 -7.50
C LYS A 526 24.53 2.40 -6.50
N ILE A 527 25.53 3.22 -6.84
CA ILE A 527 26.66 3.62 -5.97
C ILE A 527 26.16 4.18 -4.65
N LEU A 528 25.18 5.10 -4.69
CA LEU A 528 24.66 5.65 -3.45
C LEU A 528 23.82 4.64 -2.67
N ASN A 529 23.09 3.73 -3.33
CA ASN A 529 22.33 2.68 -2.63
C ASN A 529 23.26 1.83 -1.74
N ASP A 530 24.41 1.39 -2.26
CA ASP A 530 25.49 0.75 -1.49
C ASP A 530 25.91 1.60 -0.27
N LEU A 531 25.97 2.92 -0.43
CA LEU A 531 26.47 3.85 0.58
C LEU A 531 25.43 4.35 1.58
N LEU A 532 24.13 4.23 1.34
CA LEU A 532 23.12 4.63 2.32
C LEU A 532 23.01 3.63 3.48
N THR A 533 22.52 4.14 4.62
CA THR A 533 22.07 3.26 5.70
C THR A 533 20.72 2.64 5.34
N ASN A 534 20.41 1.45 5.87
CA ASN A 534 19.08 0.83 5.73
C ASN A 534 17.93 1.77 6.11
N TYR A 535 18.19 2.69 7.04
CA TYR A 535 17.24 3.70 7.46
C TYR A 535 17.00 4.77 6.37
N GLN A 536 18.09 5.36 5.82
CA GLN A 536 17.98 6.32 4.72
C GLN A 536 17.38 5.69 3.45
N ARG A 537 17.66 4.42 3.15
CA ARG A 537 16.96 3.67 2.09
C ARG A 537 15.45 3.69 2.34
N GLY A 538 15.01 3.30 3.54
CA GLY A 538 13.59 3.36 3.93
C GLY A 538 12.94 4.75 3.87
N LEU A 539 13.68 5.84 4.06
CA LEU A 539 13.19 7.20 3.84
C LEU A 539 12.96 7.48 2.34
N LEU A 540 13.88 7.05 1.47
CA LEU A 540 13.74 7.19 0.02
C LEU A 540 12.68 6.25 -0.55
N ASP A 541 12.58 5.00 -0.08
CA ASP A 541 11.56 4.04 -0.49
C ASP A 541 10.15 4.58 -0.21
N VAL A 542 9.94 5.21 0.94
CA VAL A 542 8.67 5.89 1.25
C VAL A 542 8.46 7.07 0.32
N LEU A 543 9.46 7.91 0.06
CA LEU A 543 9.33 9.08 -0.82
C LEU A 543 9.00 8.72 -2.28
N PHE A 544 9.66 7.70 -2.81
CA PHE A 544 9.59 7.26 -4.21
C PHE A 544 8.65 6.06 -4.44
N LEU A 545 7.77 5.73 -3.49
CA LEU A 545 6.79 4.62 -3.60
C LEU A 545 7.43 3.24 -3.91
N GLY A 546 8.65 3.02 -3.43
CA GLY A 546 9.46 1.81 -3.70
C GLY A 546 10.34 1.88 -4.95
N ASP A 547 10.27 2.95 -5.74
CA ASP A 547 11.12 3.20 -6.92
C ASP A 547 12.33 4.09 -6.56
N SER A 548 13.07 3.71 -5.52
CA SER A 548 14.16 4.51 -4.93
C SER A 548 15.47 4.45 -5.71
N GLU A 549 15.53 3.68 -6.80
CA GLU A 549 16.67 3.59 -7.71
C GLU A 549 16.54 4.58 -8.88
N GLN A 550 15.36 4.68 -9.53
CA GLN A 550 15.09 5.63 -10.62
C GLN A 550 14.78 7.07 -10.13
N ARG A 551 15.56 7.56 -9.16
CA ARG A 551 15.45 8.94 -8.67
C ARG A 551 15.79 9.93 -9.77
N ASN A 552 14.88 10.85 -10.07
CA ASN A 552 15.18 12.00 -10.92
C ASN A 552 16.23 12.91 -10.24
N LYS A 553 17.21 13.38 -11.03
CA LYS A 553 18.34 14.22 -10.59
C LYS A 553 18.39 15.49 -11.43
N TYR A 554 19.23 16.46 -11.05
CA TYR A 554 19.42 17.69 -11.81
C TYR A 554 20.81 17.71 -12.45
N CYS A 555 20.90 17.84 -13.77
CA CYS A 555 22.18 17.79 -14.47
C CYS A 555 22.81 19.19 -14.62
N MET A 556 24.10 19.36 -14.33
CA MET A 556 24.87 20.55 -14.69
C MET A 556 25.99 20.17 -15.66
N VAL A 557 25.91 20.64 -16.89
CA VAL A 557 26.93 20.44 -17.94
C VAL A 557 27.80 21.70 -18.03
N VAL A 558 29.11 21.51 -17.98
CA VAL A 558 30.12 22.57 -18.12
C VAL A 558 31.00 22.24 -19.32
N ALA A 559 31.18 23.19 -20.24
CA ALA A 559 32.01 23.00 -21.44
C ALA A 559 32.83 24.25 -21.77
N ASP A 560 34.01 24.08 -22.36
CA ASP A 560 34.87 25.21 -22.75
C ASP A 560 34.28 25.98 -23.94
N ARG A 561 33.60 25.27 -24.86
CA ARG A 561 33.04 25.80 -26.11
C ARG A 561 31.79 25.05 -26.54
N ILE A 562 30.94 25.76 -27.30
CA ILE A 562 29.78 25.25 -28.04
C ILE A 562 29.97 25.60 -29.52
N GLN A 563 29.59 24.68 -30.41
CA GLN A 563 29.61 24.85 -31.87
C GLN A 563 28.25 24.41 -32.44
N PRO A 564 27.62 25.18 -33.35
CA PRO A 564 27.96 26.55 -33.73
C PRO A 564 27.78 27.53 -32.57
N LYS A 565 28.63 28.55 -32.49
CA LYS A 565 28.56 29.59 -31.46
C LYS A 565 27.64 30.73 -31.91
N MET A 566 26.51 30.89 -31.23
CA MET A 566 25.45 31.86 -31.54
C MET A 566 25.16 32.77 -30.32
N PRO A 567 24.49 33.92 -30.47
CA PRO A 567 23.99 34.68 -29.32
C PRO A 567 22.87 33.91 -28.62
N ALA A 568 22.75 34.06 -27.29
CA ALA A 568 21.85 33.25 -26.47
C ALA A 568 20.39 33.13 -26.97
N GLN A 569 19.84 34.20 -27.54
CA GLN A 569 18.46 34.22 -28.06
C GLN A 569 18.24 33.28 -29.26
N ALA A 570 19.30 32.92 -30.00
CA ALA A 570 19.24 32.01 -31.13
C ALA A 570 19.35 30.52 -30.75
N TYR A 571 19.44 30.20 -29.45
CA TYR A 571 19.23 28.84 -28.91
C TYR A 571 17.82 28.68 -28.31
N VAL A 572 16.97 29.70 -28.46
CA VAL A 572 15.56 29.74 -28.02
C VAL A 572 14.71 30.20 -29.20
N ASP A 573 14.84 29.46 -30.31
CA ASP A 573 14.21 29.69 -31.61
C ASP A 573 13.07 28.69 -31.90
N ARG A 574 12.79 27.76 -30.99
CA ARG A 574 11.93 26.57 -31.13
C ARG A 574 12.33 25.56 -32.21
N ASP A 575 13.45 25.79 -32.91
CA ASP A 575 13.94 24.97 -34.00
C ASP A 575 14.89 23.87 -33.49
N LYS A 576 15.62 23.21 -34.39
CA LYS A 576 16.54 22.09 -34.11
C LYS A 576 17.48 22.34 -32.93
N TYR A 577 18.05 23.53 -32.81
CA TYR A 577 18.97 23.89 -31.71
C TYR A 577 18.28 23.85 -30.33
N GLU A 578 17.07 24.39 -30.21
CA GLU A 578 16.29 24.30 -28.97
C GLU A 578 15.86 22.85 -28.69
N ASN A 579 15.55 22.07 -29.72
CA ASN A 579 15.12 20.67 -29.59
C ASN A 579 16.25 19.73 -29.14
N GLU A 580 17.49 19.92 -29.59
CA GLU A 580 18.68 19.20 -29.08
C GLU A 580 18.98 19.57 -27.62
N LEU A 581 18.93 20.86 -27.27
CA LEU A 581 19.11 21.30 -25.88
C LEU A 581 18.02 20.69 -24.95
N LYS A 582 16.77 20.60 -25.40
CA LYS A 582 15.67 19.93 -24.66
C LYS A 582 15.93 18.46 -24.37
N GLN A 583 16.80 17.77 -25.13
CA GLN A 583 17.18 16.38 -24.81
C GLN A 583 17.95 16.30 -23.49
N VAL A 584 18.86 17.24 -23.24
CA VAL A 584 19.84 17.20 -22.13
C VAL A 584 19.39 17.98 -20.90
N ILE A 585 18.74 19.15 -21.08
CA ILE A 585 18.30 20.02 -19.96
C ILE A 585 16.78 20.08 -19.75
N GLY A 586 16.01 19.36 -20.56
CA GLY A 586 14.55 19.44 -20.58
C GLY A 586 14.05 20.81 -21.08
N ASP A 587 12.79 21.12 -20.78
CA ASP A 587 12.12 22.36 -21.19
C ASP A 587 12.97 23.60 -20.80
N LEU A 588 13.34 24.45 -21.77
CA LEU A 588 14.18 25.64 -21.51
C LEU A 588 13.40 26.73 -20.77
N TYR A 589 14.05 27.38 -19.81
CA TYR A 589 13.52 28.53 -19.06
C TYR A 589 14.20 29.85 -19.42
N MET A 590 15.51 29.86 -19.60
CA MET A 590 16.26 31.05 -20.02
C MET A 590 17.60 30.72 -20.66
N ALA A 591 17.99 31.50 -21.67
CA ALA A 591 19.34 31.52 -22.24
C ALA A 591 19.89 32.95 -22.19
N HIS A 592 21.11 33.12 -21.67
CA HIS A 592 21.73 34.44 -21.54
C HIS A 592 23.24 34.42 -21.79
N ASP A 593 23.70 35.33 -22.65
CA ASP A 593 25.13 35.63 -22.79
C ASP A 593 25.63 36.30 -21.51
N ILE A 594 26.65 35.76 -20.85
CA ILE A 594 27.31 36.39 -19.70
C ILE A 594 28.44 37.30 -20.19
N GLY A 595 29.23 36.82 -21.16
CA GLY A 595 30.36 37.51 -21.76
C GLY A 595 30.24 37.66 -23.28
N GLN A 596 31.38 37.74 -23.96
CA GLN A 596 31.49 37.56 -25.43
C GLN A 596 31.72 36.09 -25.81
N GLU A 597 32.12 35.26 -24.83
CA GLU A 597 32.54 33.86 -24.99
C GLU A 597 31.84 32.94 -23.98
N ASP A 598 31.11 33.52 -23.01
CA ASP A 598 30.54 32.80 -21.88
C ASP A 598 29.01 32.88 -21.96
N LEU A 599 28.34 31.74 -21.97
CA LEU A 599 26.90 31.53 -22.18
C LEU A 599 26.33 30.66 -21.05
N ILE A 600 25.10 30.92 -20.64
CA ILE A 600 24.36 30.05 -19.72
C ILE A 600 22.96 29.76 -20.27
N ILE A 601 22.57 28.50 -20.24
CA ILE A 601 21.26 28.00 -20.66
C ILE A 601 20.68 27.18 -19.51
N VAL A 602 19.54 27.61 -18.99
CA VAL A 602 18.87 26.98 -17.85
C VAL A 602 17.58 26.33 -18.32
N GLY A 603 17.47 25.03 -18.10
CA GLY A 603 16.26 24.26 -18.30
C GLY A 603 15.67 23.74 -16.99
N LYS A 604 14.59 23.00 -17.16
CA LYS A 604 13.79 22.36 -16.11
C LYS A 604 14.48 21.20 -15.40
N GLU A 605 15.36 20.48 -16.10
CA GLU A 605 15.98 19.23 -15.64
C GLU A 605 17.51 19.30 -15.68
N GLY A 606 18.07 20.35 -16.31
CA GLY A 606 19.49 20.66 -16.21
C GLY A 606 19.90 22.09 -16.57
N LEU A 607 21.19 22.35 -16.42
CA LEU A 607 21.88 23.63 -16.58
C LEU A 607 23.11 23.44 -17.46
N ILE A 608 23.23 24.20 -18.55
CA ILE A 608 24.42 24.25 -19.40
C ILE A 608 25.16 25.57 -19.16
N LEU A 609 26.44 25.48 -18.79
CA LEU A 609 27.37 26.59 -18.63
C LEU A 609 28.53 26.43 -19.62
N VAL A 610 28.62 27.33 -20.60
CA VAL A 610 29.66 27.27 -21.64
C VAL A 610 30.59 28.46 -21.53
N GLY A 611 31.89 28.24 -21.70
CA GLY A 611 32.86 29.27 -22.05
C GLY A 611 34.20 29.13 -21.34
N PRO A 612 35.27 29.77 -21.85
CA PRO A 612 36.64 29.65 -21.33
C PRO A 612 36.84 30.27 -19.93
N ASN A 613 35.79 30.83 -19.31
CA ASN A 613 35.81 31.34 -17.94
C ASN A 613 34.85 30.53 -17.03
N ALA A 614 34.32 29.39 -17.47
CA ALA A 614 33.34 28.60 -16.73
C ALA A 614 33.81 28.25 -15.31
N VAL A 615 35.08 27.91 -15.11
CA VAL A 615 35.70 27.63 -13.80
C VAL A 615 35.55 28.78 -12.79
N ILE A 616 35.45 30.04 -13.25
CA ILE A 616 35.26 31.22 -12.38
C ILE A 616 33.77 31.42 -12.02
N LEU A 617 32.87 30.89 -12.85
CA LEU A 617 31.41 30.99 -12.73
C LEU A 617 30.80 29.77 -12.01
N GLU A 618 31.47 28.62 -12.11
CA GLU A 618 31.10 27.31 -11.55
C GLU A 618 30.67 27.36 -10.07
N PRO A 619 31.36 28.04 -9.13
CA PRO A 619 30.94 28.05 -7.71
C PRO A 619 29.55 28.65 -7.48
N LEU A 620 29.11 29.56 -8.35
CA LEU A 620 27.78 30.17 -8.29
C LEU A 620 26.72 29.32 -9.01
N ALA A 621 27.10 28.61 -10.08
CA ALA A 621 26.26 27.64 -10.74
C ALA A 621 25.96 26.42 -9.83
N LEU A 622 26.96 25.93 -9.09
CA LEU A 622 26.81 24.87 -8.08
C LEU A 622 25.84 25.26 -6.95
N TYR A 623 25.94 26.49 -6.45
CA TYR A 623 25.02 27.00 -5.43
C TYR A 623 23.57 27.01 -5.93
N TYR A 624 23.34 27.47 -7.16
CA TYR A 624 22.02 27.48 -7.79
C TYR A 624 21.49 26.06 -8.05
N THR A 625 22.36 25.15 -8.51
CA THR A 625 22.05 23.73 -8.68
C THR A 625 21.65 23.08 -7.35
N SER A 626 22.35 23.38 -6.25
CA SER A 626 22.01 22.89 -4.89
C SER A 626 20.62 23.36 -4.40
N LEU A 627 20.15 24.54 -4.84
CA LEU A 627 18.76 24.98 -4.61
C LEU A 627 17.75 24.23 -5.50
N LEU A 628 18.10 23.92 -6.75
CA LEU A 628 17.24 23.17 -7.67
C LEU A 628 17.12 21.68 -7.30
N CYS A 629 18.17 21.05 -6.77
CA CYS A 629 18.09 19.71 -6.19
C CYS A 629 17.03 19.64 -5.08
N ARG A 630 16.91 20.69 -4.25
CA ARG A 630 15.87 20.81 -3.22
C ARG A 630 14.49 21.09 -3.79
N GLU A 631 14.36 21.91 -4.84
CA GLU A 631 13.08 22.10 -5.56
C GLU A 631 12.53 20.76 -6.08
N LEU A 632 13.39 20.01 -6.76
CA LEU A 632 13.07 18.70 -7.33
C LEU A 632 12.64 17.72 -6.22
N PHE A 633 13.34 17.70 -5.08
CA PHE A 633 12.96 16.90 -3.92
C PHE A 633 11.60 17.32 -3.34
N ILE A 634 11.34 18.64 -3.18
CA ILE A 634 10.05 19.20 -2.75
C ILE A 634 8.91 18.78 -3.67
N ARG A 635 9.16 18.73 -4.99
CA ARG A 635 8.19 18.28 -6.00
C ARG A 635 7.81 16.81 -5.80
N ASN A 636 8.80 15.94 -5.61
CA ASN A 636 8.55 14.52 -5.34
C ASN A 636 7.85 14.30 -3.98
N TYR A 637 8.29 15.02 -2.94
CA TYR A 637 7.69 15.00 -1.60
C TYR A 637 6.21 15.40 -1.61
N PHE A 638 5.87 16.47 -2.32
CA PHE A 638 4.48 16.93 -2.45
C PHE A 638 3.57 15.85 -3.04
N MET A 639 4.02 15.15 -4.10
CA MET A 639 3.26 14.05 -4.70
C MET A 639 3.02 12.91 -3.69
N ARG A 640 4.05 12.48 -2.95
CA ARG A 640 3.90 11.41 -1.96
C ARG A 640 2.98 11.80 -0.80
N LEU A 641 3.08 13.04 -0.31
CA LEU A 641 2.17 13.56 0.71
C LEU A 641 0.72 13.57 0.19
N PHE A 642 0.50 13.90 -1.08
CA PHE A 642 -0.84 13.90 -1.68
C PHE A 642 -1.44 12.47 -1.76
N VAL A 643 -0.62 11.47 -2.15
CA VAL A 643 -1.00 10.05 -2.13
C VAL A 643 -1.34 9.59 -0.71
N LEU A 644 -0.55 9.95 0.30
CA LEU A 644 -0.85 9.64 1.70
C LEU A 644 -2.18 10.26 2.17
N VAL A 645 -2.43 11.53 1.81
CA VAL A 645 -3.70 12.21 2.11
C VAL A 645 -4.88 11.54 1.40
N ASP A 646 -4.69 10.95 0.23
CA ASP A 646 -5.74 10.18 -0.44
C ASP A 646 -5.99 8.81 0.22
N THR A 647 -4.95 8.10 0.67
CA THR A 647 -5.09 6.92 1.52
C THR A 647 -5.86 7.23 2.80
N ILE A 648 -5.61 8.38 3.44
CA ILE A 648 -6.38 8.85 4.61
C ILE A 648 -7.86 9.10 4.25
N LYS A 649 -8.18 9.64 3.06
CA LYS A 649 -9.56 9.75 2.56
C LYS A 649 -10.20 8.37 2.34
N LYS A 650 -9.49 7.43 1.71
CA LYS A 650 -9.95 6.04 1.47
C LYS A 650 -10.26 5.32 2.79
N VAL A 651 -9.37 5.42 3.79
CA VAL A 651 -9.62 4.90 5.16
C VAL A 651 -10.86 5.53 5.79
N ARG A 652 -11.06 6.86 5.66
CA ARG A 652 -12.28 7.53 6.15
C ARG A 652 -13.56 6.99 5.49
N GLN A 653 -13.51 6.64 4.20
CA GLN A 653 -14.65 6.01 3.51
C GLN A 653 -14.92 4.57 3.97
N LEU A 654 -13.87 3.79 4.27
CA LEU A 654 -14.01 2.46 4.87
C LEU A 654 -14.62 2.55 6.28
N ILE A 655 -14.15 3.50 7.10
CA ILE A 655 -14.72 3.80 8.42
C ILE A 655 -16.22 4.16 8.31
N LEU A 656 -16.63 4.97 7.33
CA LEU A 656 -18.05 5.29 7.10
C LEU A 656 -18.91 4.10 6.63
N ARG A 657 -18.31 2.96 6.25
CA ARG A 657 -19.01 1.75 5.80
C ARG A 657 -18.86 0.55 6.76
N PHE A 658 -18.29 0.76 7.95
CA PHE A 658 -17.93 -0.33 8.89
C PHE A 658 -19.10 -1.26 9.26
N GLU A 659 -20.34 -0.74 9.32
CA GLU A 659 -21.53 -1.53 9.67
C GLU A 659 -21.95 -2.53 8.57
N THR A 660 -21.41 -2.41 7.34
CA THR A 660 -21.75 -3.30 6.21
C THR A 660 -20.89 -4.57 6.13
N ASP A 661 -19.66 -4.53 6.64
CA ASP A 661 -18.73 -5.67 6.65
C ASP A 661 -17.73 -5.55 7.82
N PRO A 662 -17.83 -6.42 8.85
CA PRO A 662 -16.91 -6.44 9.99
C PRO A 662 -15.44 -6.72 9.66
N GLU A 663 -15.11 -7.35 8.52
CA GLU A 663 -13.71 -7.59 8.14
C GLU A 663 -12.94 -6.29 7.83
N ASN A 664 -13.64 -5.17 7.64
CA ASN A 664 -12.98 -3.90 7.39
C ASN A 664 -12.30 -3.30 8.63
N VAL A 665 -12.67 -3.68 9.86
CA VAL A 665 -12.01 -3.13 11.07
C VAL A 665 -10.52 -3.52 11.15
N PRO A 666 -10.12 -4.80 10.93
CA PRO A 666 -8.71 -5.16 10.71
C PRO A 666 -8.03 -4.40 9.57
N ARG A 667 -8.68 -4.25 8.41
CA ARG A 667 -8.12 -3.53 7.25
C ARG A 667 -7.87 -2.05 7.56
N ILE A 668 -8.81 -1.39 8.24
CA ILE A 668 -8.69 -0.01 8.72
C ILE A 668 -7.50 0.14 9.67
N ARG A 669 -7.34 -0.75 10.66
CA ARG A 669 -6.19 -0.72 11.58
C ARG A 669 -4.85 -0.86 10.86
N LEU A 670 -4.76 -1.78 9.88
CA LEU A 670 -3.53 -1.96 9.09
C LEU A 670 -3.20 -0.71 8.25
N ALA A 671 -4.19 -0.19 7.50
CA ALA A 671 -4.00 0.99 6.67
C ALA A 671 -3.66 2.26 7.48
N ILE A 672 -4.23 2.42 8.68
CA ILE A 672 -3.85 3.51 9.60
C ILE A 672 -2.42 3.31 10.13
N SER A 673 -2.03 2.08 10.49
CA SER A 673 -0.67 1.79 10.97
C SER A 673 0.40 2.04 9.89
N GLU A 674 0.09 1.71 8.63
CA GLU A 674 0.94 1.96 7.47
C GLU A 674 1.04 3.46 7.16
N ALA A 675 -0.10 4.16 7.05
CA ALA A 675 -0.15 5.61 6.88
C ALA A 675 0.55 6.37 8.03
N SER A 676 0.53 5.85 9.26
CA SER A 676 1.24 6.42 10.41
C SER A 676 2.75 6.26 10.30
N LYS A 677 3.23 5.09 9.87
CA LYS A 677 4.65 4.85 9.60
C LYS A 677 5.16 5.79 8.50
N ASP A 678 4.42 5.88 7.38
CA ASP A 678 4.75 6.76 6.26
C ASP A 678 4.79 8.24 6.70
N LEU A 679 3.80 8.69 7.46
CA LEU A 679 3.71 10.06 7.97
C LEU A 679 4.92 10.44 8.84
N ILE A 680 5.36 9.56 9.75
CA ILE A 680 6.52 9.81 10.63
C ILE A 680 7.80 9.99 9.79
N LEU A 681 8.00 9.14 8.79
CA LEU A 681 9.17 9.20 7.90
C LEU A 681 9.12 10.44 6.98
N LEU A 682 7.91 10.89 6.60
CA LEU A 682 7.70 12.17 5.90
C LEU A 682 7.96 13.39 6.82
N GLN A 683 7.58 13.35 8.10
CA GLN A 683 7.89 14.42 9.06
C GLN A 683 9.40 14.56 9.28
N GLU A 684 10.12 13.44 9.39
CA GLU A 684 11.57 13.46 9.60
C GLU A 684 12.35 13.90 8.34
N THR A 685 11.97 13.44 7.15
CA THR A 685 12.57 13.93 5.89
C THR A 685 12.33 15.41 5.64
N LEU A 686 11.17 15.94 6.04
CA LEU A 686 10.92 17.39 6.02
C LEU A 686 11.80 18.15 7.03
N SER A 687 12.04 17.56 8.21
CA SER A 687 12.91 18.15 9.24
C SER A 687 14.36 18.28 8.74
N TYR A 688 14.90 17.24 8.10
CA TYR A 688 16.20 17.31 7.42
C TYR A 688 16.22 18.38 6.31
N LEU A 689 15.11 18.53 5.56
CA LEU A 689 15.01 19.53 4.50
C LEU A 689 14.96 20.97 5.06
N GLU A 690 14.28 21.20 6.19
CA GLU A 690 14.31 22.49 6.89
C GLU A 690 15.70 22.82 7.44
N GLU A 691 16.37 21.88 8.12
CA GLU A 691 17.76 22.05 8.58
C GLU A 691 18.72 22.33 7.40
N SER A 692 18.49 21.67 6.25
CA SER A 692 19.28 21.90 5.04
C SER A 692 19.18 23.32 4.49
N LEU A 693 18.10 24.05 4.80
CA LEU A 693 17.83 25.41 4.32
C LEU A 693 18.26 26.48 5.32
N VAL A 694 18.21 26.20 6.62
CA VAL A 694 18.72 27.10 7.68
C VAL A 694 20.22 27.38 7.51
N ASN A 695 20.97 26.39 7.03
CA ASN A 695 22.43 26.49 6.84
C ASN A 695 22.85 27.11 5.50
N VAL A 696 21.91 27.46 4.61
CA VAL A 696 22.24 28.02 3.28
C VAL A 696 22.56 29.51 3.37
N SER A 697 23.83 29.84 3.64
CA SER A 697 24.35 31.19 3.43
C SER A 697 24.30 31.55 1.94
N ILE A 698 23.57 32.61 1.59
CA ILE A 698 23.60 33.19 0.24
C ILE A 698 25.04 33.69 -0.02
N PRO A 699 25.70 33.33 -1.13
CA PRO A 699 27.03 33.80 -1.45
C PRO A 699 27.07 35.33 -1.53
N GLU A 700 28.04 35.97 -0.87
CA GLU A 700 28.27 37.41 -1.02
C GLU A 700 28.46 37.77 -2.49
N MET A 701 27.79 38.83 -2.97
CA MET A 701 27.79 39.19 -4.40
C MET A 701 29.25 39.33 -4.91
N PRO A 702 29.70 38.47 -5.85
CA PRO A 702 31.09 38.43 -6.26
C PRO A 702 31.61 39.78 -6.79
N LYS A 703 32.91 40.01 -6.72
CA LYS A 703 33.49 41.31 -7.12
C LYS A 703 33.55 41.49 -8.65
N ASP A 704 33.67 40.40 -9.41
CA ASP A 704 33.87 40.41 -10.85
C ASP A 704 32.61 40.68 -11.66
N ALA A 705 32.76 41.40 -12.78
CA ALA A 705 31.63 41.85 -13.60
C ALA A 705 30.82 40.69 -14.20
N LYS A 706 31.47 39.61 -14.64
CA LYS A 706 30.81 38.40 -15.17
C LYS A 706 29.99 37.71 -14.08
N CYS A 707 30.60 37.48 -12.91
CA CYS A 707 29.95 36.81 -11.79
C CYS A 707 28.79 37.64 -11.20
N LYS A 708 28.88 38.98 -11.19
CA LYS A 708 27.76 39.89 -10.88
C LYS A 708 26.60 39.78 -11.89
N ARG A 709 26.90 39.62 -13.18
CA ARG A 709 25.88 39.41 -14.22
C ARG A 709 25.20 38.06 -14.02
N LEU A 710 25.97 37.00 -13.78
CA LEU A 710 25.46 35.66 -13.47
C LEU A 710 24.57 35.65 -12.22
N PHE A 711 24.98 36.29 -11.13
CA PHE A 711 24.20 36.38 -9.89
C PHE A 711 22.82 37.03 -10.11
N ARG A 712 22.77 38.06 -10.96
CA ARG A 712 21.51 38.72 -11.35
C ARG A 712 20.64 37.88 -12.27
N VAL A 713 21.25 37.11 -13.18
CA VAL A 713 20.54 36.20 -14.10
C VAL A 713 19.90 35.04 -13.34
N LEU A 714 20.66 34.36 -12.48
CA LEU A 714 20.15 33.21 -11.72
C LEU A 714 19.16 33.59 -10.61
N ASN A 715 19.14 34.87 -10.19
CA ASN A 715 18.27 35.41 -9.14
C ASN A 715 18.21 34.50 -7.89
N CYS A 716 19.39 34.11 -7.41
CA CYS A 716 19.58 33.11 -6.35
C CYS A 716 18.85 33.44 -5.04
N GLU A 717 18.64 34.72 -4.75
CA GLU A 717 17.90 35.21 -3.59
C GLU A 717 16.41 34.85 -3.67
N MET A 718 15.75 35.21 -4.78
CA MET A 718 14.35 34.85 -5.03
C MET A 718 14.16 33.33 -5.09
N MET A 719 15.10 32.59 -5.69
CA MET A 719 15.04 31.13 -5.72
C MET A 719 15.14 30.52 -4.31
N SER A 720 16.06 31.02 -3.47
CA SER A 720 16.22 30.58 -2.08
C SER A 720 14.93 30.81 -1.26
N ASP A 721 14.28 31.96 -1.44
CA ASP A 721 13.04 32.28 -0.71
C ASP A 721 11.81 31.54 -1.24
N ASN A 722 11.71 31.31 -2.56
CA ASN A 722 10.68 30.44 -3.15
C ASN A 722 10.75 29.00 -2.60
N VAL A 723 11.96 28.46 -2.46
CA VAL A 723 12.20 27.13 -1.85
C VAL A 723 11.78 27.12 -0.37
N LYS A 724 12.19 28.12 0.42
CA LYS A 724 11.76 28.26 1.84
C LYS A 724 10.25 28.40 2.00
N LEU A 725 9.58 29.14 1.10
CA LEU A 725 8.13 29.30 1.10
C LEU A 725 7.41 27.96 0.86
N ARG A 726 7.88 27.15 -0.10
CA ARG A 726 7.30 25.82 -0.40
C ARG A 726 7.52 24.82 0.73
N VAL A 727 8.70 24.79 1.36
CA VAL A 727 8.94 23.91 2.52
C VAL A 727 8.02 24.28 3.69
N ARG A 728 7.85 25.58 3.98
CA ARG A 728 6.92 26.06 5.01
C ARG A 728 5.45 25.74 4.69
N ASP A 729 5.09 25.55 3.43
CA ASP A 729 3.75 25.13 3.05
C ASP A 729 3.56 23.60 3.20
N LEU A 730 4.56 22.81 2.80
CA LEU A 730 4.60 21.37 3.07
C LEU A 730 4.40 21.06 4.56
N ALA A 731 5.06 21.78 5.46
CA ALA A 731 4.88 21.61 6.91
C ALA A 731 3.40 21.67 7.35
N LYS A 732 2.65 22.67 6.87
CA LYS A 732 1.21 22.80 7.18
C LYS A 732 0.38 21.63 6.63
N LEU A 733 0.74 21.11 5.46
CA LEU A 733 0.04 20.00 4.82
C LEU A 733 0.32 18.68 5.55
N VAL A 734 1.56 18.49 6.04
CA VAL A 734 1.96 17.34 6.85
C VAL A 734 1.27 17.37 8.22
N ASP A 735 1.26 18.52 8.90
CA ASP A 735 0.50 18.71 10.14
C ASP A 735 -1.01 18.49 9.92
N GLY A 736 -1.54 18.96 8.79
CA GLY A 736 -2.93 18.72 8.38
C GLY A 736 -3.25 17.24 8.12
N ALA A 737 -2.29 16.46 7.64
CA ALA A 737 -2.40 15.01 7.48
C ALA A 737 -2.30 14.29 8.85
N ALA A 738 -1.36 14.71 9.70
CA ALA A 738 -1.16 14.16 11.05
C ALA A 738 -2.40 14.30 11.94
N ASN A 739 -2.95 15.52 12.03
CA ASN A 739 -4.18 15.77 12.78
C ASN A 739 -5.37 14.95 12.22
N GLN A 740 -5.45 14.75 10.91
CA GLN A 740 -6.48 13.88 10.32
C GLN A 740 -6.29 12.40 10.68
N LEU A 741 -5.04 11.91 10.76
CA LEU A 741 -4.75 10.52 11.11
C LEU A 741 -5.02 10.22 12.59
N VAL A 742 -4.73 11.17 13.49
CA VAL A 742 -5.10 11.08 14.91
C VAL A 742 -6.63 10.94 15.05
N ASN A 743 -7.40 11.81 14.37
CA ASN A 743 -8.87 11.73 14.37
C ASN A 743 -9.40 10.39 13.81
N LEU A 744 -8.70 9.75 12.86
CA LEU A 744 -9.08 8.43 12.35
C LEU A 744 -8.74 7.29 13.33
N ASN A 745 -7.69 7.40 14.14
CA ASN A 745 -7.43 6.48 15.25
C ASN A 745 -8.53 6.58 16.32
N GLU A 746 -8.82 7.79 16.82
CA GLU A 746 -9.83 8.00 17.86
C GLU A 746 -11.23 7.50 17.45
N THR A 747 -11.64 7.78 16.21
CA THR A 747 -12.92 7.27 15.69
C THR A 747 -12.91 5.75 15.48
N THR A 748 -11.78 5.16 15.10
CA THR A 748 -11.62 3.70 15.03
C THR A 748 -11.73 3.06 16.42
N ASP A 749 -11.05 3.59 17.44
CA ASP A 749 -11.14 3.04 18.80
C ASP A 749 -12.52 3.26 19.45
N SER A 750 -13.22 4.35 19.10
CA SER A 750 -14.64 4.53 19.44
C SER A 750 -15.53 3.45 18.82
N ILE A 751 -15.33 3.11 17.53
CA ILE A 751 -16.04 2.03 16.84
C ILE A 751 -15.76 0.66 17.48
N ASN A 752 -14.50 0.35 17.80
CA ASN A 752 -14.14 -0.88 18.52
C ASN A 752 -14.87 -0.95 19.88
N SER A 753 -14.90 0.17 20.62
CA SER A 753 -15.60 0.25 21.91
C SER A 753 -17.11 0.05 21.77
N LYS A 754 -17.74 0.65 20.74
CA LYS A 754 -19.17 0.48 20.42
C LYS A 754 -19.51 -0.97 20.08
N GLN A 755 -18.72 -1.63 19.22
CA GLN A 755 -18.92 -3.04 18.88
C GLN A 755 -18.81 -3.94 20.12
N LEU A 756 -17.83 -3.68 20.99
CA LEU A 756 -17.64 -4.42 22.23
C LEU A 756 -18.84 -4.22 23.18
N GLU A 757 -19.34 -2.99 23.34
CA GLU A 757 -20.56 -2.70 24.10
C GLU A 757 -21.80 -3.39 23.50
N GLU A 758 -21.97 -3.37 22.17
CA GLU A 758 -23.06 -4.07 21.48
C GLU A 758 -23.01 -5.59 21.73
N THR A 759 -21.83 -6.21 21.73
CA THR A 759 -21.70 -7.64 22.10
C THR A 759 -22.04 -7.90 23.57
N PHE A 760 -21.63 -7.03 24.50
CA PHE A 760 -22.03 -7.18 25.91
C PHE A 760 -23.54 -6.97 26.12
N ARG A 761 -24.16 -5.97 25.48
CA ARG A 761 -25.62 -5.77 25.52
C ARG A 761 -26.38 -6.97 24.94
N ALA A 762 -25.86 -7.62 23.89
CA ALA A 762 -26.44 -8.84 23.36
C ALA A 762 -26.30 -10.03 24.34
N ILE A 763 -25.15 -10.18 25.00
CA ILE A 763 -24.92 -11.18 26.05
C ILE A 763 -25.84 -10.94 27.25
N GLU A 764 -25.94 -9.70 27.74
CA GLU A 764 -26.83 -9.30 28.84
C GLU A 764 -28.30 -9.57 28.50
N THR A 765 -28.74 -9.20 27.29
CA THR A 765 -30.10 -9.43 26.81
C THR A 765 -30.43 -10.92 26.75
N ASN A 766 -29.53 -11.75 26.22
CA ASN A 766 -29.69 -13.21 26.18
C ASN A 766 -29.67 -13.83 27.59
N MET A 767 -28.79 -13.36 28.47
CA MET A 767 -28.72 -13.80 29.87
C MET A 767 -29.99 -13.42 30.64
N LYS A 768 -30.52 -12.22 30.41
CA LYS A 768 -31.80 -11.77 30.96
C LYS A 768 -32.96 -12.64 30.47
N PHE A 769 -33.07 -12.90 29.17
CA PHE A 769 -34.09 -13.81 28.65
C PHE A 769 -33.98 -15.22 29.26
N LEU A 770 -32.76 -15.71 29.50
CA LEU A 770 -32.53 -17.01 30.16
C LEU A 770 -32.94 -16.98 31.65
N VAL A 771 -32.67 -15.89 32.38
CA VAL A 771 -33.11 -15.68 33.76
C VAL A 771 -34.63 -15.54 33.85
N ASP A 772 -35.25 -14.74 32.98
CA ASP A 772 -36.70 -14.56 32.90
C ASP A 772 -37.42 -15.88 32.56
N ALA A 773 -36.86 -16.68 31.63
CA ALA A 773 -37.34 -18.01 31.30
C ALA A 773 -37.17 -19.00 32.47
N SER A 774 -36.04 -18.95 33.19
CA SER A 774 -35.82 -19.77 34.39
C SER A 774 -36.81 -19.43 35.50
N ALA A 775 -37.01 -18.15 35.80
CA ALA A 775 -37.97 -17.67 36.78
C ALA A 775 -39.43 -17.93 36.36
N ALA A 776 -39.73 -17.97 35.05
CA ALA A 776 -41.03 -18.40 34.54
C ALA A 776 -41.25 -19.91 34.72
N ASN A 777 -40.21 -20.73 34.46
CA ASN A 777 -40.24 -22.17 34.65
C ASN A 777 -40.37 -22.56 36.14
N GLU A 778 -39.71 -21.85 37.04
CA GLU A 778 -39.85 -22.03 38.50
C GLU A 778 -41.29 -21.73 38.95
N ARG A 779 -41.86 -20.59 38.52
CA ARG A 779 -43.27 -20.23 38.79
C ARG A 779 -44.24 -21.25 38.20
N ALA A 780 -43.99 -21.75 36.99
CA ALA A 780 -44.79 -22.79 36.36
C ALA A 780 -44.75 -24.09 37.20
N SER A 781 -43.56 -24.56 37.58
CA SER A 781 -43.34 -25.73 38.45
C SER A 781 -44.08 -25.60 39.78
N ALA A 782 -43.97 -24.45 40.45
CA ALA A 782 -44.69 -24.18 41.70
C ALA A 782 -46.22 -24.20 41.51
N SER A 783 -46.75 -23.59 40.44
CA SER A 783 -48.19 -23.61 40.13
C SER A 783 -48.72 -25.02 39.85
N LEU A 784 -47.91 -25.86 39.17
CA LEU A 784 -48.23 -27.24 38.84
C LEU A 784 -48.30 -28.10 40.11
N ALA A 785 -47.37 -27.91 41.05
CA ALA A 785 -47.40 -28.56 42.37
C ALA A 785 -48.66 -28.17 43.19
N ILE A 786 -49.07 -26.91 43.17
CA ILE A 786 -50.32 -26.46 43.84
C ILE A 786 -51.55 -27.13 43.19
N MET A 787 -51.61 -27.16 41.86
CA MET A 787 -52.71 -27.81 41.13
C MET A 787 -52.80 -29.33 41.42
N GLN A 788 -51.65 -30.00 41.54
CA GLN A 788 -51.59 -31.41 41.95
C GLN A 788 -52.15 -31.66 43.35
N VAL A 789 -51.83 -30.79 44.33
CA VAL A 789 -52.39 -30.91 45.70
C VAL A 789 -53.90 -30.69 45.71
N LEU A 790 -54.41 -29.76 44.89
CA LEU A 790 -55.84 -29.48 44.79
C LEU A 790 -56.62 -30.66 44.18
N LEU A 791 -56.12 -31.23 43.06
CA LEU A 791 -56.68 -32.44 42.44
C LEU A 791 -56.55 -33.69 43.32
N ALA A 792 -55.45 -33.84 44.05
CA ALA A 792 -55.29 -34.91 45.04
C ALA A 792 -56.31 -34.79 46.18
N GLY A 793 -56.60 -33.56 46.61
CA GLY A 793 -57.62 -33.24 47.59
C GLY A 793 -59.02 -33.68 47.13
N SER A 794 -59.48 -33.21 45.96
CA SER A 794 -60.81 -33.60 45.44
C SER A 794 -60.93 -35.11 45.23
N PHE A 795 -59.90 -35.75 44.69
CA PHE A 795 -59.88 -37.20 44.48
C PHE A 795 -59.90 -38.00 45.81
N ALA A 796 -59.37 -37.45 46.90
CA ALA A 796 -59.47 -38.06 48.23
C ALA A 796 -60.91 -38.09 48.75
N PHE A 797 -61.68 -37.02 48.54
CA PHE A 797 -63.10 -36.96 48.87
C PHE A 797 -63.93 -37.88 47.96
N ASP A 798 -63.71 -37.87 46.64
CA ASP A 798 -64.40 -38.75 45.67
C ASP A 798 -64.23 -40.24 46.02
N ILE A 799 -63.05 -40.64 46.52
CA ILE A 799 -62.79 -42.01 46.98
C ILE A 799 -63.61 -42.34 48.23
N ILE A 800 -63.66 -41.46 49.24
CA ILE A 800 -64.46 -41.74 50.45
C ILE A 800 -65.95 -41.77 50.14
N ASP A 801 -66.49 -40.85 49.33
CA ASP A 801 -67.91 -40.81 48.99
C ASP A 801 -68.36 -42.11 48.30
N ARG A 802 -67.53 -42.63 47.38
CA ARG A 802 -67.75 -43.92 46.72
C ARG A 802 -67.61 -45.13 47.65
N ILE A 803 -66.66 -45.12 48.59
CA ILE A 803 -66.47 -46.22 49.56
C ILE A 803 -67.55 -46.19 50.66
N GLY A 804 -68.06 -45.02 51.03
CA GLY A 804 -69.18 -44.84 51.95
C GLY A 804 -70.52 -45.36 51.42
N GLY A 805 -70.60 -45.76 50.15
CA GLY A 805 -71.73 -46.47 49.55
C GLY A 805 -72.94 -45.60 49.21
N ALA A 806 -72.92 -44.30 49.54
CA ALA A 806 -74.03 -43.37 49.39
C ALA A 806 -74.59 -43.30 47.95
N THR A 807 -73.73 -43.48 46.94
CA THR A 807 -74.09 -43.38 45.52
C THR A 807 -74.36 -44.72 44.82
N LEU A 808 -74.13 -45.86 45.48
CA LEU A 808 -74.24 -47.19 44.83
C LEU A 808 -75.56 -47.92 45.11
N ASN A 809 -76.38 -47.42 46.03
CA ASN A 809 -77.74 -47.92 46.33
C ASN A 809 -77.82 -49.42 46.67
N ILE A 810 -76.71 -50.00 47.15
CA ILE A 810 -76.65 -51.34 47.75
C ILE A 810 -76.52 -51.13 49.25
N GLY A 811 -77.45 -51.65 50.04
CA GLY A 811 -77.43 -51.51 51.50
C GLY A 811 -76.16 -52.15 52.09
N PRO A 812 -75.32 -51.40 52.83
CA PRO A 812 -74.13 -51.97 53.46
C PRO A 812 -74.53 -53.04 54.49
N PRO A 813 -73.72 -54.10 54.68
CA PRO A 813 -74.00 -55.14 55.67
C PRO A 813 -74.18 -54.58 57.09
N GLN A 814 -75.09 -55.15 57.88
CA GLN A 814 -75.47 -54.61 59.20
C GLN A 814 -74.29 -54.37 60.17
N TRP A 815 -73.22 -55.17 60.07
CA TRP A 815 -72.02 -54.97 60.89
C TRP A 815 -71.28 -53.67 60.56
N VAL A 816 -71.35 -53.19 59.30
CA VAL A 816 -70.78 -51.90 58.87
C VAL A 816 -71.60 -50.75 59.44
N THR A 817 -72.93 -50.81 59.37
CA THR A 817 -73.79 -49.72 59.88
C THR A 817 -73.59 -49.47 61.36
N THR A 818 -73.59 -50.54 62.18
CA THR A 818 -73.56 -50.40 63.64
C THR A 818 -72.17 -50.10 64.21
N TRP A 819 -71.09 -50.61 63.58
CA TRP A 819 -69.72 -50.39 64.09
C TRP A 819 -68.96 -49.24 63.41
N ILE A 820 -69.35 -48.82 62.21
CA ILE A 820 -68.60 -47.86 61.39
C ILE A 820 -69.42 -46.62 61.04
N VAL A 821 -70.73 -46.72 60.80
CA VAL A 821 -71.55 -45.58 60.36
C VAL A 821 -72.12 -44.81 61.57
N GLU A 822 -72.82 -45.49 62.48
CA GLU A 822 -73.47 -44.85 63.63
C GLU A 822 -72.51 -44.06 64.55
N PRO A 823 -71.33 -44.59 64.95
CA PRO A 823 -70.40 -43.85 65.82
C PRO A 823 -69.75 -42.62 65.16
N LEU A 824 -69.80 -42.55 63.83
CA LEU A 824 -68.99 -41.63 63.01
C LEU A 824 -69.79 -40.44 62.45
N LEU A 825 -71.10 -40.65 62.26
CA LEU A 825 -72.05 -39.64 61.77
C LEU A 825 -72.87 -38.97 62.88
N MET A 826 -73.10 -39.62 64.02
CA MET A 826 -73.86 -39.00 65.12
C MET A 826 -73.19 -37.75 65.75
N PRO A 827 -71.85 -37.70 65.94
CA PRO A 827 -71.22 -36.49 66.49
C PRO A 827 -70.95 -35.45 65.38
N PRO A 828 -71.51 -34.23 65.46
CA PRO A 828 -71.34 -33.22 64.42
C PRO A 828 -69.86 -32.85 64.24
N GLY A 829 -69.33 -33.09 63.04
CA GLY A 829 -67.94 -32.79 62.66
C GLY A 829 -66.96 -33.97 62.70
N VAL A 830 -67.31 -35.12 63.30
CA VAL A 830 -66.38 -36.28 63.36
C VAL A 830 -66.13 -36.88 61.97
N TRP A 831 -67.17 -37.08 61.16
CA TRP A 831 -67.02 -37.49 59.75
C TRP A 831 -66.13 -36.54 58.95
N LEU A 832 -66.25 -35.22 59.18
CA LEU A 832 -65.43 -34.21 58.52
C LEU A 832 -63.96 -34.29 58.98
N ALA A 833 -63.70 -34.52 60.27
CA ALA A 833 -62.34 -34.73 60.78
C ALA A 833 -61.68 -35.98 60.17
N VAL A 834 -62.43 -37.08 60.02
CA VAL A 834 -61.94 -38.31 59.37
C VAL A 834 -61.61 -38.07 57.90
N ASN A 835 -62.44 -37.33 57.17
CA ASN A 835 -62.14 -36.93 55.79
C ASN A 835 -60.87 -36.08 55.69
N PHE A 836 -60.66 -35.11 56.59
CA PHE A 836 -59.43 -34.32 56.62
C PHE A 836 -58.18 -35.15 56.97
N VAL A 837 -58.28 -36.13 57.88
CA VAL A 837 -57.19 -37.07 58.18
C VAL A 837 -56.89 -37.96 56.97
N TRP A 838 -57.90 -38.48 56.28
CA TRP A 838 -57.70 -39.25 55.05
C TRP A 838 -57.06 -38.42 53.93
N MET A 839 -57.57 -37.20 53.70
CA MET A 839 -56.98 -36.27 52.74
C MET A 839 -55.51 -35.97 53.05
N ALA A 840 -55.17 -35.76 54.33
CA ALA A 840 -53.78 -35.58 54.76
C ALA A 840 -52.91 -36.82 54.48
N VAL A 841 -53.42 -38.03 54.73
CA VAL A 841 -52.73 -39.29 54.43
C VAL A 841 -52.56 -39.50 52.93
N LEU A 842 -53.59 -39.25 52.10
CA LEU A 842 -53.52 -39.41 50.65
C LEU A 842 -52.58 -38.37 50.02
N CYS A 843 -52.68 -37.10 50.42
CA CYS A 843 -51.79 -36.05 49.95
C CYS A 843 -50.33 -36.30 50.40
N TYR A 844 -50.10 -36.81 51.61
CA TYR A 844 -48.77 -37.25 52.05
C TYR A 844 -48.24 -38.41 51.21
N PHE A 845 -49.06 -39.42 50.94
CA PHE A 845 -48.68 -40.56 50.10
C PHE A 845 -48.38 -40.13 48.66
N LEU A 846 -49.22 -39.28 48.05
CA LEU A 846 -49.03 -38.75 46.72
C LEU A 846 -47.81 -37.82 46.64
N ALA A 847 -47.58 -36.95 47.63
CA ALA A 847 -46.36 -36.14 47.70
C ALA A 847 -45.10 -37.01 47.84
N ARG A 848 -45.16 -38.09 48.62
CA ARG A 848 -44.07 -39.06 48.79
C ARG A 848 -43.84 -39.91 47.52
N LEU A 849 -44.91 -40.25 46.79
CA LEU A 849 -44.86 -40.91 45.48
C LEU A 849 -44.25 -39.97 44.43
N MET A 850 -44.67 -38.71 44.38
CA MET A 850 -44.09 -37.68 43.51
C MET A 850 -42.62 -37.45 43.83
N GLN A 851 -42.24 -37.34 45.11
CA GLN A 851 -40.82 -37.32 45.48
C GLN A 851 -40.08 -38.59 45.08
N PHE A 852 -40.69 -39.77 45.10
CA PHE A 852 -40.08 -41.02 44.64
C PHE A 852 -39.92 -41.05 43.11
N LEU A 853 -40.87 -40.52 42.35
CA LEU A 853 -40.79 -40.35 40.89
C LEU A 853 -39.73 -39.28 40.52
N THR A 854 -39.69 -38.14 41.20
CA THR A 854 -38.64 -37.12 41.04
C THR A 854 -37.27 -37.67 41.44
N ARG A 855 -37.18 -38.55 42.44
CA ARG A 855 -35.94 -39.29 42.77
C ARG A 855 -35.59 -40.37 41.73
N LYS A 856 -36.50 -40.75 40.82
CA LYS A 856 -36.19 -41.58 39.64
C LYS A 856 -35.79 -40.77 38.41
N THR A 857 -36.22 -39.51 38.27
CA THR A 857 -35.77 -38.61 37.17
C THR A 857 -34.47 -37.88 37.49
N LEU A 858 -34.22 -37.52 38.76
CA LEU A 858 -32.91 -37.06 39.23
C LEU A 858 -31.86 -38.14 38.95
N GLY A 859 -30.77 -37.78 38.25
CA GLY A 859 -29.75 -38.73 37.78
C GLY A 859 -29.69 -38.92 36.27
N LEU A 860 -30.32 -38.04 35.49
CA LEU A 860 -29.95 -37.82 34.09
C LEU A 860 -28.71 -36.90 34.04
N MET A 861 -27.73 -37.28 33.23
CA MET A 861 -26.50 -36.54 32.96
C MET A 861 -26.42 -36.23 31.46
N THR A 862 -26.06 -34.99 31.14
CA THR A 862 -26.02 -34.45 29.77
C THR A 862 -24.59 -34.03 29.43
N VAL A 863 -23.88 -34.86 28.66
CA VAL A 863 -22.52 -34.58 28.19
C VAL A 863 -22.61 -33.97 26.78
N ARG A 864 -22.03 -32.79 26.57
CA ARG A 864 -22.05 -32.09 25.27
C ARG A 864 -20.65 -32.00 24.66
N CYS A 865 -20.38 -32.87 23.69
CA CYS A 865 -19.13 -32.90 22.96
C CYS A 865 -19.16 -31.92 21.78
N ILE A 866 -18.26 -30.93 21.76
CA ILE A 866 -18.05 -30.06 20.59
C ILE A 866 -17.05 -30.76 19.68
N LEU A 867 -17.41 -30.98 18.41
CA LEU A 867 -16.59 -31.76 17.47
C LEU A 867 -15.98 -30.90 16.36
N ASN A 868 -16.72 -29.94 15.81
CA ASN A 868 -16.31 -29.05 14.71
C ASN A 868 -15.59 -29.77 13.55
N LYS A 869 -16.04 -30.99 13.20
CA LYS A 869 -15.41 -31.85 12.18
C LYS A 869 -16.19 -31.81 10.86
N LYS A 870 -15.49 -31.66 9.74
CA LYS A 870 -16.11 -31.68 8.41
C LYS A 870 -16.59 -33.07 8.01
N ILE A 871 -17.79 -33.14 7.44
CA ILE A 871 -18.45 -34.36 6.96
C ILE A 871 -17.85 -34.73 5.59
N LYS A 872 -17.58 -36.02 5.37
CA LYS A 872 -16.87 -36.51 4.16
C LYS A 872 -17.74 -36.60 2.92
N SER A 873 -19.02 -36.93 3.07
CA SER A 873 -20.02 -37.00 2.00
C SER A 873 -21.44 -36.92 2.56
N GLU A 874 -22.37 -36.39 1.77
CA GLU A 874 -23.79 -36.28 2.14
C GLU A 874 -24.45 -37.67 2.21
N ASP A 875 -24.23 -38.51 1.20
CA ASP A 875 -24.70 -39.90 1.17
C ASP A 875 -24.19 -40.72 2.36
N GLY A 876 -22.97 -40.43 2.84
CA GLY A 876 -22.39 -41.07 4.02
C GLY A 876 -23.12 -40.68 5.32
N LEU A 877 -23.62 -39.45 5.40
CA LEU A 877 -24.41 -38.97 6.53
C LEU A 877 -25.85 -39.51 6.48
N LEU A 878 -26.48 -39.47 5.29
CA LEU A 878 -27.84 -39.97 5.07
C LEU A 878 -27.93 -41.49 5.28
N SER A 879 -26.95 -42.25 4.79
CA SER A 879 -26.85 -43.70 5.06
C SER A 879 -26.62 -43.99 6.54
N TYR A 880 -25.75 -43.24 7.23
CA TYR A 880 -25.60 -43.37 8.69
C TYR A 880 -26.93 -43.14 9.43
N PHE A 881 -27.63 -42.05 9.14
CA PHE A 881 -28.94 -41.77 9.73
C PHE A 881 -29.99 -42.83 9.38
N SER A 882 -29.95 -43.43 8.18
CA SER A 882 -30.87 -44.52 7.81
C SER A 882 -30.74 -45.78 8.66
N THR A 883 -29.60 -45.99 9.33
CA THR A 883 -29.42 -47.09 10.30
C THR A 883 -30.08 -46.83 11.66
N LYS A 884 -30.52 -45.59 11.93
CA LYS A 884 -31.02 -45.14 13.23
C LYS A 884 -32.51 -44.82 13.18
N ARG A 885 -33.24 -45.17 14.25
CA ARG A 885 -34.63 -44.76 14.42
C ARG A 885 -34.66 -43.36 15.06
N ILE A 886 -34.65 -42.35 14.21
CA ILE A 886 -34.82 -40.94 14.60
C ILE A 886 -36.14 -40.77 15.38
N GLU A 887 -36.10 -39.99 16.47
CA GLU A 887 -37.25 -39.62 17.29
C GLU A 887 -37.73 -38.20 16.99
N SER A 888 -36.82 -37.25 16.76
CA SER A 888 -37.14 -35.90 16.24
C SER A 888 -36.07 -35.37 15.29
N THR A 889 -36.47 -34.45 14.40
CA THR A 889 -35.56 -33.64 13.59
C THR A 889 -36.07 -32.20 13.55
N ASP A 890 -35.23 -31.26 13.97
CA ASP A 890 -35.51 -29.83 13.96
C ASP A 890 -34.49 -29.10 13.08
N SER A 891 -34.90 -28.03 12.41
CA SER A 891 -34.02 -27.22 11.56
C SER A 891 -34.15 -25.74 11.88
N ILE A 892 -33.03 -25.08 12.15
CA ILE A 892 -32.92 -23.63 12.30
C ILE A 892 -32.10 -23.12 11.11
N ALA A 893 -32.78 -22.43 10.20
CA ALA A 893 -32.19 -21.89 8.98
C ALA A 893 -32.17 -20.35 9.03
N ASP A 894 -31.02 -19.78 8.71
CA ASP A 894 -30.78 -18.35 8.61
C ASP A 894 -30.30 -17.99 7.18
N ALA A 895 -30.11 -16.71 6.90
CA ALA A 895 -29.57 -16.23 5.62
C ALA A 895 -28.19 -16.86 5.29
N LYS A 896 -27.34 -17.12 6.30
CA LYS A 896 -25.99 -17.69 6.12
C LYS A 896 -25.87 -19.18 6.50
N THR A 897 -26.36 -19.60 7.66
CA THR A 897 -26.20 -20.97 8.20
C THR A 897 -27.48 -21.80 8.13
N SER A 898 -27.35 -23.13 8.27
CA SER A 898 -28.51 -24.04 8.34
C SER A 898 -28.22 -25.20 9.28
N ILE A 899 -28.57 -25.01 10.56
CA ILE A 899 -28.27 -25.97 11.62
C ILE A 899 -29.45 -26.95 11.75
N LYS A 900 -29.17 -28.23 11.54
CA LYS A 900 -30.10 -29.33 11.79
C LYS A 900 -29.75 -30.03 13.11
N ARG A 901 -30.76 -30.26 13.94
CA ARG A 901 -30.72 -31.14 15.12
C ARG A 901 -31.46 -32.43 14.77
N VAL A 902 -30.81 -33.57 14.98
CA VAL A 902 -31.43 -34.91 14.85
C VAL A 902 -31.30 -35.63 16.19
N SER A 903 -32.41 -36.15 16.73
CA SER A 903 -32.41 -36.92 17.98
C SER A 903 -32.77 -38.39 17.75
N TRP A 904 -32.10 -39.30 18.45
CA TRP A 904 -32.51 -40.71 18.51
C TRP A 904 -32.09 -41.36 19.82
N LYS A 905 -32.77 -42.45 20.19
CA LYS A 905 -32.39 -43.30 21.32
C LYS A 905 -31.67 -44.55 20.86
N GLU A 906 -30.52 -44.82 21.46
CA GLU A 906 -29.59 -45.84 20.98
C GLU A 906 -29.89 -47.25 21.53
N ARG A 907 -29.70 -48.28 20.70
CA ARG A 907 -30.14 -49.66 21.00
C ARG A 907 -29.07 -50.59 21.55
N ASP A 908 -27.80 -50.40 21.19
CA ASP A 908 -26.73 -51.32 21.55
C ASP A 908 -26.22 -51.08 22.97
N GLY A 909 -26.94 -51.64 23.96
CA GLY A 909 -26.59 -51.50 25.38
C GLY A 909 -25.17 -51.96 25.73
N GLU A 910 -24.64 -52.97 25.02
CA GLU A 910 -23.25 -53.43 25.21
C GLU A 910 -22.22 -52.39 24.77
N LYS A 911 -22.46 -51.68 23.65
CA LYS A 911 -21.56 -50.61 23.19
C LYS A 911 -21.52 -49.43 24.17
N TRP A 912 -22.64 -49.16 24.85
CA TRP A 912 -22.81 -48.02 25.75
C TRP A 912 -22.88 -48.43 27.23
N LEU A 913 -22.07 -49.42 27.63
CA LEU A 913 -21.80 -49.80 29.02
C LEU A 913 -23.06 -50.07 29.88
N GLY A 914 -24.09 -50.65 29.25
CA GLY A 914 -25.39 -50.98 29.86
C GLY A 914 -26.49 -49.93 29.66
N THR A 915 -26.19 -48.78 29.04
CA THR A 915 -27.17 -47.71 28.81
C THR A 915 -27.77 -47.68 27.40
N HIS A 916 -28.97 -47.10 27.34
CA HIS A 916 -29.59 -46.63 26.09
C HIS A 916 -29.61 -45.09 26.09
N PRO A 917 -28.50 -44.42 25.72
CA PRO A 917 -28.45 -42.96 25.69
C PRO A 917 -29.44 -42.39 24.67
N LEU A 918 -29.99 -41.22 24.98
CA LEU A 918 -30.60 -40.31 24.00
C LEU A 918 -29.47 -39.46 23.42
N ILE A 919 -29.33 -39.44 22.10
CA ILE A 919 -28.29 -38.71 21.38
C ILE A 919 -28.95 -37.58 20.59
N GLU A 920 -28.52 -36.35 20.80
CA GLU A 920 -28.82 -35.21 19.93
C GLU A 920 -27.60 -34.84 19.10
N PHE A 921 -27.73 -34.82 17.79
CA PHE A 921 -26.64 -34.55 16.84
C PHE A 921 -26.91 -33.24 16.09
N TYR A 922 -25.99 -32.28 16.20
CA TYR A 922 -26.10 -30.94 15.61
C TYR A 922 -25.08 -30.76 14.48
N TYR A 923 -25.54 -30.49 13.27
CA TYR A 923 -24.69 -30.25 12.09
C TYR A 923 -25.17 -29.06 11.25
N ASP A 924 -24.26 -28.41 10.54
CA ASP A 924 -24.61 -27.44 9.50
C ASP A 924 -24.70 -28.13 8.13
N ASP A 925 -25.84 -27.96 7.48
CA ASP A 925 -26.26 -28.59 6.23
C ASP A 925 -25.62 -27.95 4.98
N ARG A 926 -25.25 -26.67 5.06
CA ARG A 926 -24.66 -25.91 3.93
C ARG A 926 -23.14 -26.05 3.90
N TYR A 927 -22.51 -26.00 5.06
CA TYR A 927 -21.06 -26.07 5.20
C TYR A 927 -20.54 -27.50 5.45
N MET A 928 -21.45 -28.44 5.72
CA MET A 928 -21.16 -29.87 5.94
C MET A 928 -20.20 -30.08 7.13
N PHE A 929 -20.56 -29.52 8.29
CA PHE A 929 -19.80 -29.65 9.55
C PHE A 929 -20.65 -30.24 10.66
N ILE A 930 -20.08 -31.16 11.44
CA ILE A 930 -20.62 -31.65 12.70
C ILE A 930 -20.19 -30.65 13.79
N ASN A 931 -21.15 -29.95 14.39
CA ASN A 931 -20.88 -28.90 15.36
C ASN A 931 -20.73 -29.48 16.77
N SER A 932 -21.79 -30.11 17.29
CA SER A 932 -21.77 -30.78 18.60
C SER A 932 -22.70 -31.99 18.67
N VAL A 933 -22.36 -32.94 19.55
CA VAL A 933 -23.22 -34.08 19.91
C VAL A 933 -23.49 -34.02 21.41
N THR A 934 -24.75 -34.16 21.81
CA THR A 934 -25.17 -34.20 23.22
C THR A 934 -25.67 -35.59 23.56
N LEU A 935 -25.05 -36.24 24.54
CA LEU A 935 -25.47 -37.51 25.10
C LEU A 935 -26.25 -37.27 26.40
N THR A 936 -27.46 -37.81 26.50
CA THR A 936 -28.26 -37.82 27.73
C THR A 936 -28.44 -39.25 28.21
N TYR A 937 -27.91 -39.58 29.39
CA TYR A 937 -27.96 -40.94 29.96
C TYR A 937 -28.19 -40.94 31.48
N GLY A 938 -28.59 -42.09 32.03
CA GLY A 938 -29.03 -42.23 33.42
C GLY A 938 -27.96 -42.80 34.34
N THR A 939 -27.27 -41.95 35.10
CA THR A 939 -26.14 -42.33 35.99
C THR A 939 -26.49 -43.31 37.11
N LYS A 940 -27.79 -43.52 37.37
CA LYS A 940 -28.29 -44.48 38.37
C LYS A 940 -28.28 -45.94 37.91
N TYR A 941 -27.95 -46.20 36.65
CA TYR A 941 -28.00 -47.54 36.04
C TYR A 941 -26.66 -47.97 35.43
N THR A 942 -25.59 -47.20 35.63
CA THR A 942 -24.30 -47.35 34.94
C THR A 942 -23.13 -46.94 35.82
N ASN A 943 -21.98 -47.60 35.64
CA ASN A 943 -20.70 -47.17 36.20
C ASN A 943 -19.84 -46.33 35.22
N ALA A 944 -20.38 -45.98 34.05
CA ALA A 944 -19.66 -45.24 33.02
C ALA A 944 -19.38 -43.78 33.45
N SER A 945 -18.11 -43.37 33.37
CA SER A 945 -17.69 -41.98 33.60
C SER A 945 -18.01 -41.08 32.40
N GLU A 946 -17.75 -39.78 32.54
CA GLU A 946 -17.83 -38.82 31.45
C GLU A 946 -16.83 -39.16 30.34
N ASP A 947 -15.58 -39.44 30.72
CA ASP A 947 -14.49 -39.79 29.81
C ASP A 947 -14.78 -41.09 29.03
N ASP A 948 -15.38 -42.11 29.67
CA ASP A 948 -15.75 -43.36 28.96
C ASP A 948 -16.72 -43.06 27.81
N MET A 949 -17.73 -42.22 28.05
CA MET A 949 -18.76 -41.88 27.06
C MET A 949 -18.23 -40.95 25.97
N ILE A 950 -17.24 -40.11 26.28
CA ILE A 950 -16.50 -39.30 25.29
C ILE A 950 -15.62 -40.20 24.40
N ASN A 951 -14.97 -41.22 24.96
CA ASN A 951 -14.12 -42.15 24.20
C ASN A 951 -14.90 -43.11 23.27
N ILE A 952 -16.24 -43.18 23.38
CA ILE A 952 -17.12 -44.03 22.53
C ILE A 952 -17.64 -43.26 21.28
N LEU A 953 -17.45 -41.93 21.22
CA LEU A 953 -17.91 -41.00 20.16
C LEU A 953 -16.90 -40.76 19.02
#